data_AF-A0A822ILB1-F1
#
_entry.id   AF-A0A822ILB1-F1
#
_cell.length_a   1.000
_cell.length_b   1.000
_cell.length_c   1.000
_cell.angle_alpha   90.00
_cell.angle_beta   90.00
_cell.angle_gamma   90.00
#
_symmetry.space_group_name_H-M   'P 1'
#
loop_
_entity.id
_entity.type
_entity.pdbx_description
1 polymer ?
#
loop_
_entity_poly.entity_id
_entity_poly.type
_entity_poly.pdbx_seq_one_letter_code
_entity_poly.pdbx_strand_id
1 'polypeptide(L)'
;MTSFIETQFPVSKLSKESYKERMANYSQTLTGLGKWWGRKPLILVRAAILGLLMPCSNNPQKDREIFLKILTMDEEGLWRRKKASIPIKEIAANLTPFEKERWLSIDTKEEKSKIKSNTTKEEKRELQKLVFSRLTYDEKLQYCNRPEQIEGPSPAAWKDINSHLGTHAESLPELVQELGKCQFGHIPRVGDCFCGGGSVPFEAARIGCDAFGSDLNPVATLLTWAALNIIGSGEAVMEVVRKAQQEVYDSVDSQITKWGIEHNEHGWRAEYYIYCVEVVCPECRWRVPLAPSWVIGEGTKTIAVLVPDFENQRFDINIKSDVSSEEIKTARENGTMKNSRLICPNADCPAHNAPLPIGNVRGDESGQGLRLWENQDLMPRPDDVFQERLYCIRWLETNADEKGNKHTIKHYLSPNSNDLQREEIVLSLLKERFEEWQEKGYVPSAKIEAGIKTNEPIRTRGWTHWHHLFNPRQLLVHGLISSYIYNYNKDIEIVTGMLGIGRCANWNSKLSQWLADGANEKGAQTFSNQALNTLYNYMVRPLKALETSWYLNITNYSISTNSMVQPLDSRFISLERDIWITDPPYADAIMYHELSEFFLAWYEKKLKLIFPNWYNDSKRALAIQGSSEGFRNGMVETYRNSANHMPDNSVQIVMFTHQDPSVWADLALILWASGLRVTSAWCIATETDASGFKAGNYVQGTVLLILRKHISNETAFLDEIYPQVETEVKEQLNRMLFLEDKEDPNFGDTDYQLAAYAAALRVLTKYKAIEDIDVQRELSKVRQKNEKNPLELVIENAVKIACDYLVPTGIQTHTWKQLAPEERFYLKGLEIESHGEHRNGAYQELARGFGIREYKNMQASEKANQTRLMTATEFKNKNLDDKEGFGSSLLRNLLFAVNETVKNEETSAGKIWLRTELGQQYWNKRREIIELLRYLTGIGMSTSMAHWKKDADAARLLVGAVENDHI
;
A
#
# COMPACT_ATOMS: atom_id res chain seq x y z
N MET A 1 25.41 -24.88 -3.19
CA MET A 1 24.76 -24.93 -4.51
C MET A 1 24.08 -23.59 -4.74
N THR A 2 24.17 -23.02 -5.93
CA THR A 2 23.53 -21.73 -6.24
C THR A 2 22.02 -21.95 -6.41
N SER A 3 21.22 -21.16 -5.70
CA SER A 3 19.75 -21.23 -5.79
C SER A 3 19.22 -20.48 -7.02
N PHE A 4 18.01 -20.82 -7.48
CA PHE A 4 17.37 -20.16 -8.61
C PHE A 4 17.29 -18.64 -8.40
N ILE A 5 16.85 -18.17 -7.22
CA ILE A 5 16.75 -16.73 -6.91
C ILE A 5 18.11 -16.00 -6.84
N GLU A 6 19.22 -16.72 -6.77
CA GLU A 6 20.55 -16.09 -6.86
C GLU A 6 20.99 -15.85 -8.31
N THR A 7 20.33 -16.47 -9.30
CA THR A 7 20.67 -16.33 -10.72
C THR A 7 19.57 -15.67 -11.54
N GLN A 8 18.30 -15.99 -11.27
CA GLN A 8 17.14 -15.59 -12.06
C GLN A 8 15.90 -15.43 -11.17
N PHE A 9 15.03 -14.47 -11.51
CA PHE A 9 13.74 -14.32 -10.84
C PHE A 9 12.71 -13.64 -11.76
N PRO A 10 11.45 -14.12 -11.86
CA PRO A 10 10.46 -13.59 -12.80
C PRO A 10 9.80 -12.30 -12.28
N VAL A 11 10.58 -11.22 -12.19
CA VAL A 11 10.21 -9.93 -11.58
C VAL A 11 8.90 -9.34 -12.13
N SER A 12 8.75 -9.19 -13.46
CA SER A 12 7.55 -8.58 -14.06
C SER A 12 6.27 -9.32 -13.69
N LYS A 13 6.21 -10.64 -13.96
CA LYS A 13 5.00 -11.42 -13.65
C LYS A 13 4.69 -11.44 -12.16
N LEU A 14 5.70 -11.53 -11.30
CA LEU A 14 5.52 -11.48 -9.84
C LEU A 14 5.01 -10.12 -9.36
N SER A 15 5.46 -9.04 -9.99
CA SER A 15 4.99 -7.68 -9.73
C SER A 15 3.51 -7.55 -10.07
N LYS A 16 3.09 -8.05 -11.24
CA LYS A 16 1.69 -8.06 -11.69
C LYS A 16 0.77 -8.88 -10.75
N GLU A 17 1.22 -10.05 -10.29
CA GLU A 17 0.49 -10.87 -9.31
C GLU A 17 0.42 -10.23 -7.91
N SER A 18 1.54 -9.65 -7.45
CA SER A 18 1.61 -8.94 -6.17
C SER A 18 0.65 -7.75 -6.15
N TYR A 19 0.60 -6.99 -7.24
CA TYR A 19 -0.34 -5.88 -7.42
C TYR A 19 -1.80 -6.35 -7.38
N LYS A 20 -2.13 -7.45 -8.06
CA LYS A 20 -3.48 -8.05 -8.01
C LYS A 20 -3.89 -8.44 -6.59
N GLU A 21 -2.99 -8.98 -5.79
CA GLU A 21 -3.27 -9.30 -4.38
C GLU A 21 -3.55 -8.03 -3.57
N ARG A 22 -2.72 -6.99 -3.72
CA ARG A 22 -2.92 -5.71 -3.03
C ARG A 22 -4.27 -5.05 -3.35
N MET A 23 -4.66 -5.03 -4.63
CA MET A 23 -5.93 -4.44 -5.09
C MET A 23 -7.17 -5.19 -4.63
N ALA A 24 -7.03 -6.38 -4.06
CA ALA A 24 -8.15 -7.14 -3.55
C ALA A 24 -8.74 -6.61 -2.24
N ASN A 25 -8.12 -5.59 -1.61
CA ASN A 25 -8.61 -4.95 -0.39
C ASN A 25 -8.98 -5.97 0.71
N TYR A 26 -10.27 -6.06 1.08
CA TYR A 26 -10.77 -6.97 2.12
C TYR A 26 -10.77 -8.45 1.71
N SER A 27 -10.60 -8.76 0.41
CA SER A 27 -10.52 -10.13 -0.11
C SER A 27 -9.09 -10.69 -0.09
N GLN A 28 -8.14 -9.97 0.52
CA GLN A 28 -6.82 -10.53 0.86
C GLN A 28 -6.97 -11.53 2.01
N THR A 29 -6.25 -12.65 1.91
CA THR A 29 -6.39 -13.80 2.82
C THR A 29 -6.26 -13.44 4.30
N LEU A 30 -5.27 -12.62 4.66
CA LEU A 30 -4.97 -12.29 6.06
C LEU A 30 -5.69 -11.03 6.58
N THR A 31 -6.25 -10.21 5.69
CA THR A 31 -6.85 -8.90 6.08
C THR A 31 -8.16 -9.08 6.86
N GLY A 32 -8.87 -10.20 6.66
CA GLY A 32 -10.09 -10.53 7.39
C GLY A 32 -9.92 -10.67 8.91
N LEU A 33 -8.71 -11.00 9.39
CA LEU A 33 -8.40 -11.16 10.82
C LEU A 33 -8.32 -9.83 11.57
N GLY A 34 -7.93 -8.74 10.91
CA GLY A 34 -7.76 -7.46 11.59
C GLY A 34 -6.85 -6.48 10.85
N LYS A 35 -6.85 -5.23 11.34
CA LYS A 35 -6.03 -4.16 10.77
C LYS A 35 -4.57 -4.36 11.20
N TRP A 36 -3.69 -4.37 10.20
CA TRP A 36 -2.26 -4.19 10.37
C TRP A 36 -1.73 -3.44 9.15
N TRP A 37 -0.76 -2.55 9.33
CA TRP A 37 -0.35 -1.61 8.27
C TRP A 37 0.77 -2.14 7.36
N GLY A 38 1.41 -3.27 7.70
CA GLY A 38 2.49 -3.88 6.92
C GLY A 38 2.25 -5.37 6.70
N ARG A 39 1.76 -5.74 5.51
CA ARG A 39 1.66 -7.14 5.07
C ARG A 39 2.32 -7.26 3.71
N LYS A 40 3.11 -8.31 3.49
CA LYS A 40 3.66 -8.60 2.16
C LYS A 40 2.74 -9.54 1.39
N PRO A 41 2.65 -9.41 0.06
CA PRO A 41 1.87 -10.34 -0.77
C PRO A 41 2.32 -11.78 -0.53
N LEU A 42 1.37 -12.70 -0.36
CA LEU A 42 1.66 -14.12 -0.14
C LEU A 42 2.38 -14.74 -1.33
N ILE A 43 2.02 -14.34 -2.56
CA ILE A 43 2.71 -14.83 -3.77
C ILE A 43 4.20 -14.44 -3.79
N LEU A 44 4.55 -13.27 -3.25
CA LEU A 44 5.94 -12.84 -3.15
C LEU A 44 6.74 -13.73 -2.19
N VAL A 45 6.18 -13.99 -1.00
CA VAL A 45 6.82 -14.89 -0.02
C VAL A 45 6.98 -16.29 -0.60
N ARG A 46 5.94 -16.81 -1.26
CA ARG A 46 5.98 -18.12 -1.93
C ARG A 46 7.12 -18.21 -2.93
N ALA A 47 7.20 -17.24 -3.84
CA ALA A 47 8.21 -17.21 -4.87
C ALA A 47 9.61 -17.08 -4.28
N ALA A 48 9.78 -16.29 -3.21
CA ALA A 48 11.05 -16.17 -2.51
C ALA A 48 11.52 -17.51 -1.91
N ILE A 49 10.65 -18.21 -1.17
CA ILE A 49 11.00 -19.51 -0.56
C ILE A 49 11.30 -20.56 -1.64
N LEU A 50 10.44 -20.70 -2.66
CA LEU A 50 10.67 -21.65 -3.74
C LEU A 50 11.92 -21.32 -4.54
N GLY A 51 12.20 -20.03 -4.75
CA GLY A 51 13.40 -19.58 -5.46
C GLY A 51 14.69 -19.89 -4.71
N LEU A 52 14.64 -19.91 -3.37
CA LEU A 52 15.76 -20.33 -2.52
C LEU A 52 15.99 -21.85 -2.54
N LEU A 53 14.91 -22.62 -2.61
CA LEU A 53 14.94 -24.09 -2.57
C LEU A 53 15.22 -24.73 -3.93
N MET A 54 14.80 -24.09 -5.02
CA MET A 54 14.98 -24.62 -6.36
C MET A 54 16.45 -24.53 -6.80
N PRO A 55 17.10 -25.65 -7.18
CA PRO A 55 18.46 -25.63 -7.70
C PRO A 55 18.52 -25.03 -9.10
N CYS A 56 19.62 -24.34 -9.41
CA CYS A 56 19.89 -23.88 -10.77
C CYS A 56 20.52 -25.01 -11.59
N SER A 57 19.99 -25.26 -12.80
CA SER A 57 20.55 -26.22 -13.75
C SER A 57 21.42 -25.53 -14.80
N ASN A 58 21.97 -26.32 -15.73
CA ASN A 58 22.69 -25.80 -16.90
C ASN A 58 21.75 -25.26 -18.00
N ASN A 59 20.41 -25.30 -17.80
CA ASN A 59 19.42 -24.78 -18.72
C ASN A 59 18.53 -23.70 -18.05
N PRO A 60 19.01 -22.43 -18.01
CA PRO A 60 18.28 -21.29 -17.44
C PRO A 60 16.84 -21.14 -17.93
N GLN A 61 16.61 -21.35 -19.24
CA GLN A 61 15.28 -21.19 -19.82
C GLN A 61 14.31 -22.23 -19.26
N LYS A 62 14.73 -23.49 -19.20
CA LYS A 62 13.90 -24.57 -18.65
C LYS A 62 13.65 -24.36 -17.15
N ASP A 63 14.65 -23.92 -16.39
CA ASP A 63 14.48 -23.58 -14.97
C ASP A 63 13.37 -22.54 -14.78
N ARG A 64 13.38 -21.47 -15.59
CA ARG A 64 12.36 -20.42 -15.54
C ARG A 64 10.96 -20.94 -15.90
N GLU A 65 10.86 -21.79 -16.93
CA GLU A 65 9.58 -22.41 -17.32
C GLU A 65 9.01 -23.27 -16.19
N ILE A 66 9.84 -24.11 -15.56
CA ILE A 66 9.46 -24.95 -14.44
C ILE A 66 9.05 -24.11 -13.23
N PHE A 67 9.81 -23.07 -12.90
CA PHE A 67 9.50 -22.16 -11.81
C PHE A 67 8.13 -21.47 -12.00
N LEU A 68 7.82 -21.01 -13.22
CA LEU A 68 6.51 -20.43 -13.55
C LEU A 68 5.38 -21.46 -13.46
N LYS A 69 5.62 -22.73 -13.83
CA LYS A 69 4.63 -23.82 -13.66
C LYS A 69 4.33 -24.08 -12.20
N ILE A 70 5.36 -24.15 -11.34
CA ILE A 70 5.18 -24.33 -9.89
C ILE A 70 4.30 -23.23 -9.31
N LEU A 71 4.51 -21.97 -9.75
CA LEU A 71 3.71 -20.83 -9.32
C LEU A 71 2.36 -20.69 -10.05
N THR A 72 2.05 -21.55 -11.02
CA THR A 72 0.85 -21.47 -11.89
C THR A 72 0.72 -20.14 -12.65
N MET A 73 1.87 -19.60 -13.08
CA MET A 73 2.03 -18.35 -13.80
C MET A 73 2.43 -18.57 -15.28
N ASP A 74 2.49 -19.83 -15.71
CA ASP A 74 2.59 -20.25 -17.11
C ASP A 74 1.20 -20.19 -17.81
N GLU A 75 1.16 -20.39 -19.12
CA GLU A 75 -0.09 -20.27 -19.89
C GLU A 75 -1.16 -21.28 -19.47
N GLU A 76 -0.78 -22.53 -19.20
CA GLU A 76 -1.71 -23.57 -18.76
C GLU A 76 -2.21 -23.26 -17.34
N GLY A 77 -1.30 -22.83 -16.45
CA GLY A 77 -1.60 -22.38 -15.10
C GLY A 77 -2.59 -21.21 -15.07
N LEU A 78 -2.40 -20.18 -15.90
CA LEU A 78 -3.32 -19.05 -16.01
C LEU A 78 -4.71 -19.48 -16.50
N TRP A 79 -4.77 -20.36 -17.50
CA TRP A 79 -6.04 -20.91 -17.99
C TRP A 79 -6.77 -21.71 -16.91
N ARG A 80 -6.05 -22.53 -16.13
CA ARG A 80 -6.60 -23.25 -14.97
C ARG A 80 -7.14 -22.31 -13.90
N ARG A 81 -6.52 -21.14 -13.73
CA ARG A 81 -6.93 -20.10 -12.77
C ARG A 81 -8.11 -19.25 -13.24
N LYS A 82 -8.52 -19.33 -14.51
CA LYS A 82 -9.60 -18.51 -15.06
C LYS A 82 -10.93 -18.83 -14.36
N LYS A 83 -11.45 -17.86 -13.61
CA LYS A 83 -12.73 -17.95 -12.88
C LYS A 83 -13.86 -17.22 -13.58
N ALA A 84 -13.57 -16.07 -14.19
CA ALA A 84 -14.59 -15.23 -14.85
C ALA A 84 -14.64 -15.48 -16.36
N SER A 85 -15.81 -15.35 -16.97
CA SER A 85 -15.98 -15.35 -18.42
C SER A 85 -15.60 -13.99 -19.01
N ILE A 86 -14.88 -14.00 -20.13
CA ILE A 86 -14.51 -12.80 -20.87
C ILE A 86 -15.80 -12.21 -21.48
N PRO A 87 -16.12 -10.92 -21.25
CA PRO A 87 -17.29 -10.27 -21.82
C PRO A 87 -17.27 -10.26 -23.35
N ILE A 88 -18.44 -10.25 -23.99
CA ILE A 88 -18.56 -10.27 -25.46
C ILE A 88 -17.85 -9.07 -26.12
N LYS A 89 -17.86 -7.91 -25.46
CA LYS A 89 -17.16 -6.71 -25.92
C LYS A 89 -15.66 -6.97 -26.11
N GLU A 90 -15.03 -7.60 -25.11
CA GLU A 90 -13.60 -7.93 -25.13
C GLU A 90 -13.29 -9.08 -26.10
N ILE A 91 -14.19 -10.06 -26.21
CA ILE A 91 -14.08 -11.09 -27.26
C ILE A 91 -14.07 -10.43 -28.64
N ALA A 92 -15.03 -9.55 -28.92
CA ALA A 92 -15.11 -8.88 -30.21
C ALA A 92 -13.87 -8.00 -30.47
N ALA A 93 -13.28 -7.35 -29.47
CA ALA A 93 -12.07 -6.55 -29.68
C ALA A 93 -10.86 -7.39 -30.13
N ASN A 94 -10.77 -8.65 -29.69
CA ASN A 94 -9.61 -9.54 -29.88
C ASN A 94 -9.77 -10.60 -30.99
N LEU A 95 -10.87 -10.56 -31.74
CA LEU A 95 -11.12 -11.42 -32.90
C LEU A 95 -10.79 -10.72 -34.22
N THR A 96 -10.23 -11.47 -35.16
CA THR A 96 -10.05 -11.02 -36.54
C THR A 96 -11.41 -10.84 -37.24
N PRO A 97 -11.50 -10.07 -38.34
CA PRO A 97 -12.75 -9.90 -39.08
C PRO A 97 -13.41 -11.23 -39.49
N PHE A 98 -12.62 -12.21 -39.93
CA PHE A 98 -13.10 -13.54 -40.29
C PHE A 98 -13.65 -14.32 -39.09
N GLU A 99 -12.98 -14.25 -37.94
CA GLU A 99 -13.46 -14.90 -36.72
C GLU A 99 -14.70 -14.24 -36.14
N LYS A 100 -14.83 -12.91 -36.28
CA LYS A 100 -16.06 -12.17 -35.92
C LYS A 100 -17.23 -12.69 -36.73
N GLU A 101 -17.06 -12.85 -38.04
CA GLU A 101 -18.12 -13.38 -38.91
C GLU A 101 -18.44 -14.84 -38.58
N ARG A 102 -17.44 -15.64 -38.19
CA ARG A 102 -17.64 -17.03 -37.76
C ARG A 102 -18.44 -17.12 -36.46
N TRP A 103 -18.09 -16.35 -35.44
CA TRP A 103 -18.55 -16.54 -34.05
C TRP A 103 -19.65 -15.57 -33.59
N LEU A 104 -19.74 -14.37 -34.19
CA LEU A 104 -20.64 -13.31 -33.77
C LEU A 104 -21.77 -13.09 -34.79
N SER A 105 -22.91 -12.64 -34.29
CA SER A 105 -24.05 -12.10 -35.05
C SER A 105 -24.39 -10.72 -34.51
N ILE A 106 -24.85 -9.81 -35.37
CA ILE A 106 -25.33 -8.49 -34.96
C ILE A 106 -26.79 -8.63 -34.52
N ASP A 107 -27.10 -8.19 -33.30
CA ASP A 107 -28.49 -8.07 -32.87
C ASP A 107 -29.11 -6.80 -33.47
N THR A 108 -30.10 -6.99 -34.35
CA THR A 108 -30.77 -5.90 -35.07
C THR A 108 -31.61 -4.99 -34.18
N LYS A 109 -31.85 -5.34 -32.90
CA LYS A 109 -32.59 -4.49 -31.95
C LYS A 109 -31.73 -3.57 -31.09
N GLU A 110 -30.45 -3.89 -30.87
CA GLU A 110 -29.58 -3.17 -29.93
C GLU A 110 -28.23 -2.73 -30.53
N GLU A 111 -27.95 -3.01 -31.80
CA GLU A 111 -26.64 -2.78 -32.45
C GLU A 111 -25.45 -3.39 -31.70
N LYS A 112 -25.68 -4.45 -30.91
CA LYS A 112 -24.64 -5.14 -30.12
C LYS A 112 -24.32 -6.51 -30.71
N SER A 113 -23.03 -6.87 -30.70
CA SER A 113 -22.57 -8.21 -31.06
C SER A 113 -23.08 -9.24 -30.04
N LYS A 114 -23.63 -10.35 -30.53
CA LYS A 114 -23.97 -11.54 -29.75
C LYS A 114 -23.24 -12.76 -30.31
N ILE A 115 -22.90 -13.72 -29.44
CA ILE A 115 -22.40 -15.03 -29.89
C ILE A 115 -23.55 -15.76 -30.59
N LYS A 116 -23.28 -16.38 -31.74
CA LYS A 116 -24.32 -17.08 -32.52
C LYS A 116 -25.06 -18.13 -31.68
N SER A 117 -26.38 -18.23 -31.88
CA SER A 117 -27.27 -19.08 -31.07
C SER A 117 -27.00 -20.58 -31.19
N ASN A 118 -26.34 -21.02 -32.26
CA ASN A 118 -25.98 -22.42 -32.52
C ASN A 118 -24.63 -22.85 -31.92
N THR A 119 -23.93 -21.98 -31.19
CA THR A 119 -22.62 -22.32 -30.60
C THR A 119 -22.75 -23.19 -29.34
N THR A 120 -22.13 -24.37 -29.37
CA THR A 120 -22.07 -25.34 -28.26
C THR A 120 -21.28 -24.82 -27.05
N LYS A 121 -21.36 -25.52 -25.92
CA LYS A 121 -20.63 -25.14 -24.69
C LYS A 121 -19.12 -25.31 -24.87
N GLU A 122 -18.71 -26.34 -25.58
CA GLU A 122 -17.33 -26.66 -25.94
C GLU A 122 -16.76 -25.59 -26.87
N GLU A 123 -17.50 -25.20 -27.90
CA GLU A 123 -17.09 -24.12 -28.81
C GLU A 123 -16.99 -22.77 -28.10
N LYS A 124 -17.89 -22.47 -27.15
CA LYS A 124 -17.77 -21.26 -26.30
C LYS A 124 -16.51 -21.30 -25.44
N ARG A 125 -16.13 -22.48 -24.94
CA ARG A 125 -14.90 -22.67 -24.16
C ARG A 125 -13.66 -22.47 -25.03
N GLU A 126 -13.65 -23.01 -26.25
CA GLU A 126 -12.56 -22.81 -27.22
C GLU A 126 -12.44 -21.35 -27.63
N LEU A 127 -13.56 -20.67 -27.88
CA LEU A 127 -13.57 -19.23 -28.16
C LEU A 127 -12.99 -18.41 -27.00
N GLN A 128 -13.39 -18.73 -25.77
CA GLN A 128 -12.82 -18.11 -24.56
C GLN A 128 -11.32 -18.39 -24.45
N LYS A 129 -10.87 -19.60 -24.78
CA LYS A 129 -9.45 -19.99 -24.72
C LYS A 129 -8.62 -19.26 -25.77
N LEU A 130 -9.13 -19.16 -27.00
CA LEU A 130 -8.50 -18.44 -28.11
C LEU A 130 -8.35 -16.96 -27.80
N VAL A 131 -9.41 -16.31 -27.29
CA VAL A 131 -9.32 -14.90 -26.88
C VAL A 131 -8.38 -14.76 -25.70
N PHE A 132 -8.51 -15.62 -24.70
CA PHE A 132 -7.66 -15.58 -23.52
C PHE A 132 -6.18 -15.71 -23.87
N SER A 133 -5.77 -16.56 -24.82
CA SER A 133 -4.36 -16.68 -25.21
C SER A 133 -3.81 -15.41 -25.86
N ARG A 134 -4.66 -14.62 -26.53
CA ARG A 134 -4.29 -13.35 -27.19
C ARG A 134 -4.21 -12.14 -26.25
N LEU A 135 -4.79 -12.25 -25.06
CA LEU A 135 -4.71 -11.19 -24.05
C LEU A 135 -3.28 -11.10 -23.48
N THR A 136 -2.89 -9.88 -23.10
CA THR A 136 -1.67 -9.64 -22.31
C THR A 136 -1.76 -10.30 -20.93
N TYR A 137 -0.63 -10.42 -20.22
CA TYR A 137 -0.61 -11.01 -18.88
C TYR A 137 -1.55 -10.26 -17.91
N ASP A 138 -1.53 -8.92 -17.92
CA ASP A 138 -2.35 -8.09 -17.03
C ASP A 138 -3.84 -8.22 -17.31
N GLU A 139 -4.23 -8.29 -18.58
CA GLU A 139 -5.62 -8.52 -18.98
C GLU A 139 -6.09 -9.92 -18.58
N LYS A 140 -5.24 -10.96 -18.75
CA LYS A 140 -5.53 -12.33 -18.28
C LYS A 140 -5.81 -12.34 -16.79
N LEU A 141 -5.01 -11.63 -15.99
CA LEU A 141 -5.17 -11.57 -14.54
C LEU A 141 -6.55 -11.07 -14.11
N GLN A 142 -7.21 -10.16 -14.83
CA GLN A 142 -8.55 -9.67 -14.47
C GLN A 142 -9.59 -10.81 -14.36
N TYR A 143 -9.37 -11.91 -15.06
CA TYR A 143 -10.28 -13.05 -15.11
C TYR A 143 -9.82 -14.25 -14.25
N CYS A 144 -8.61 -14.20 -13.70
CA CYS A 144 -8.01 -15.30 -12.96
C CYS A 144 -8.17 -15.16 -11.44
N ASN A 145 -8.24 -16.29 -10.74
CA ASN A 145 -7.97 -16.40 -9.32
C ASN A 145 -6.49 -16.12 -9.03
N ARG A 146 -6.17 -15.71 -7.81
CA ARG A 146 -4.77 -15.56 -7.35
C ARG A 146 -4.14 -16.94 -7.08
N PRO A 147 -2.81 -17.07 -7.14
CA PRO A 147 -2.14 -18.38 -7.02
C PRO A 147 -2.40 -19.12 -5.70
N GLU A 148 -2.67 -18.43 -4.59
CA GLU A 148 -3.04 -19.02 -3.29
C GLU A 148 -4.50 -19.49 -3.20
N GLN A 149 -5.33 -19.20 -4.20
CA GLN A 149 -6.75 -19.55 -4.21
C GLN A 149 -7.05 -20.84 -4.99
N ILE A 150 -6.00 -21.53 -5.47
CA ILE A 150 -6.09 -22.81 -6.16
C ILE A 150 -5.13 -23.82 -5.52
N GLU A 151 -5.37 -25.11 -5.72
CA GLU A 151 -4.54 -26.18 -5.15
C GLU A 151 -3.10 -26.20 -5.71
N GLY A 152 -2.90 -25.68 -6.92
CA GLY A 152 -1.59 -25.60 -7.56
C GLY A 152 -1.56 -26.11 -9.01
N PRO A 153 -0.39 -26.60 -9.47
CA PRO A 153 -0.16 -27.07 -10.85
C PRO A 153 -1.08 -28.23 -11.26
N SER A 154 -1.23 -28.44 -12.57
CA SER A 154 -1.96 -29.60 -13.10
C SER A 154 -1.15 -30.90 -12.93
N PRO A 155 -1.78 -32.08 -12.95
CA PRO A 155 -1.05 -33.35 -12.94
C PRO A 155 -0.05 -33.50 -14.11
N ALA A 156 -0.33 -32.87 -15.25
CA ALA A 156 0.60 -32.83 -16.38
C ALA A 156 1.82 -31.93 -16.08
N ALA A 157 1.59 -30.77 -15.46
CA ALA A 157 2.65 -29.88 -15.01
C ALA A 157 3.53 -30.55 -13.95
N TRP A 158 2.95 -31.27 -12.99
CA TRP A 158 3.71 -32.01 -11.96
C TRP A 158 4.67 -33.03 -12.56
N LYS A 159 4.28 -33.76 -13.61
CA LYS A 159 5.19 -34.69 -14.31
C LYS A 159 6.43 -33.99 -14.87
N ASP A 160 6.25 -32.82 -15.49
CA ASP A 160 7.37 -32.04 -16.04
C ASP A 160 8.23 -31.43 -14.93
N ILE A 161 7.62 -30.91 -13.86
CA ILE A 161 8.32 -30.39 -12.67
C ILE A 161 9.19 -31.48 -12.05
N ASN A 162 8.60 -32.65 -11.76
CA ASN A 162 9.28 -33.79 -11.16
C ASN A 162 10.41 -34.34 -12.03
N SER A 163 10.20 -34.42 -13.34
CA SER A 163 11.24 -34.86 -14.28
C SER A 163 12.45 -33.91 -14.31
N HIS A 164 12.23 -32.61 -14.13
CA HIS A 164 13.30 -31.61 -14.16
C HIS A 164 14.04 -31.49 -12.82
N LEU A 165 13.30 -31.54 -11.71
CA LEU A 165 13.85 -31.37 -10.35
C LEU A 165 14.30 -32.68 -9.69
N GLY A 166 13.94 -33.84 -10.26
CA GLY A 166 14.23 -35.15 -9.67
C GLY A 166 13.37 -35.46 -8.43
N THR A 167 12.15 -34.92 -8.38
CA THR A 167 11.20 -35.05 -7.26
C THR A 167 10.03 -35.96 -7.61
N HIS A 168 9.17 -36.28 -6.65
CA HIS A 168 7.95 -37.10 -6.83
C HIS A 168 6.68 -36.43 -6.29
N ALA A 169 6.73 -35.11 -6.11
CA ALA A 169 5.66 -34.33 -5.50
C ALA A 169 4.39 -34.22 -6.37
N GLU A 170 3.23 -34.26 -5.72
CA GLU A 170 1.91 -33.99 -6.33
C GLU A 170 1.29 -32.70 -5.78
N SER A 171 1.95 -32.06 -4.81
CA SER A 171 1.52 -30.82 -4.18
C SER A 171 2.69 -29.90 -3.84
N LEU A 172 2.41 -28.60 -3.63
CA LEU A 172 3.44 -27.64 -3.20
C LEU A 172 4.11 -28.03 -1.87
N PRO A 173 3.37 -28.45 -0.82
CA PRO A 173 3.99 -28.93 0.41
C PRO A 173 4.98 -30.08 0.22
N GLU A 174 4.62 -31.08 -0.59
CA GLU A 174 5.51 -32.22 -0.88
C GLU A 174 6.78 -31.75 -1.62
N LEU A 175 6.62 -30.88 -2.63
CA LEU A 175 7.76 -30.36 -3.39
C LEU A 175 8.72 -29.60 -2.47
N VAL A 176 8.21 -28.70 -1.63
CA VAL A 176 9.02 -27.92 -0.69
C VAL A 176 9.73 -28.82 0.32
N GLN A 177 9.07 -29.86 0.81
CA GLN A 177 9.68 -30.81 1.73
C GLN A 177 10.75 -31.68 1.06
N GLU A 178 10.55 -32.12 -0.18
CA GLU A 178 11.55 -32.87 -0.95
C GLU A 178 12.78 -32.01 -1.26
N LEU A 179 12.58 -30.78 -1.77
CA LEU A 179 13.68 -29.83 -2.02
C LEU A 179 14.42 -29.48 -0.72
N GLY A 180 13.68 -29.28 0.36
CA GLY A 180 14.24 -29.05 1.70
C GLY A 180 15.10 -30.21 2.20
N LYS A 181 14.62 -31.45 2.06
CA LYS A 181 15.39 -32.64 2.42
C LYS A 181 16.67 -32.76 1.58
N CYS A 182 16.61 -32.44 0.29
CA CYS A 182 17.78 -32.42 -0.58
C CYS A 182 18.81 -31.34 -0.16
N GLN A 183 18.35 -30.16 0.27
CA GLN A 183 19.23 -29.03 0.58
C GLN A 183 19.75 -29.02 2.04
N PHE A 184 18.89 -29.38 2.99
CA PHE A 184 19.14 -29.26 4.44
C PHE A 184 19.09 -30.61 5.19
N GLY A 185 18.60 -31.68 4.55
CA GLY A 185 18.43 -32.99 5.20
C GLY A 185 17.14 -33.15 6.01
N HIS A 186 16.29 -32.12 6.07
CA HIS A 186 15.01 -32.13 6.79
C HIS A 186 14.01 -31.16 6.14
N ILE A 187 12.80 -31.04 6.71
CA ILE A 187 11.81 -30.03 6.29
C ILE A 187 12.41 -28.63 6.49
N PRO A 188 12.28 -27.68 5.54
CA PRO A 188 12.82 -26.33 5.70
C PRO A 188 12.22 -25.61 6.89
N ARG A 189 13.05 -24.98 7.71
CA ARG A 189 12.64 -24.14 8.84
C ARG A 189 12.78 -22.67 8.44
N VAL A 190 11.66 -21.99 8.25
CA VAL A 190 11.60 -20.58 7.83
C VAL A 190 11.24 -19.70 9.03
N GLY A 191 12.02 -18.65 9.25
CA GLY A 191 11.81 -17.68 10.34
C GLY A 191 11.55 -16.27 9.85
N ASP A 192 10.74 -15.53 10.60
CA ASP A 192 10.58 -14.07 10.51
C ASP A 192 10.64 -13.45 11.91
N CYS A 193 11.58 -12.52 12.12
CA CYS A 193 11.77 -11.81 13.39
C CYS A 193 11.10 -10.44 13.46
N PHE A 194 10.39 -10.05 12.39
CA PHE A 194 9.57 -8.86 12.29
C PHE A 194 8.24 -9.23 11.63
N CYS A 195 7.57 -10.28 12.14
CA CYS A 195 6.52 -10.95 11.39
C CYS A 195 5.27 -10.11 11.15
N GLY A 196 5.04 -9.05 11.93
CA GLY A 196 4.00 -8.06 11.69
C GLY A 196 2.62 -8.70 11.49
N GLY A 197 2.05 -8.54 10.29
CA GLY A 197 0.74 -9.08 9.95
C GLY A 197 0.71 -10.56 9.58
N GLY A 198 1.85 -11.26 9.67
CA GLY A 198 1.96 -12.72 9.59
C GLY A 198 2.16 -13.32 8.20
N SER A 199 2.43 -12.51 7.17
CA SER A 199 2.54 -13.01 5.78
C SER A 199 3.60 -14.09 5.60
N VAL A 200 4.80 -13.89 6.17
CA VAL A 200 5.92 -14.83 5.99
C VAL A 200 5.67 -16.15 6.71
N PRO A 201 5.39 -16.18 8.03
CA PRO A 201 5.16 -17.45 8.72
C PRO A 201 3.95 -18.21 8.15
N PHE A 202 2.88 -17.49 7.81
CA PHE A 202 1.68 -18.11 7.25
C PHE A 202 1.95 -18.79 5.91
N GLU A 203 2.55 -18.09 4.95
CA GLU A 203 2.79 -18.66 3.63
C GLU A 203 3.82 -19.78 3.69
N ALA A 204 4.88 -19.64 4.50
CA ALA A 204 5.87 -20.69 4.71
C ALA A 204 5.22 -21.98 5.20
N ALA A 205 4.36 -21.90 6.23
CA ALA A 205 3.65 -23.05 6.75
C ALA A 205 2.68 -23.64 5.72
N ARG A 206 1.94 -22.78 5.00
CA ARG A 206 0.97 -23.20 3.97
C ARG A 206 1.61 -23.97 2.81
N ILE A 207 2.86 -23.64 2.46
CA ILE A 207 3.59 -24.34 1.38
C ILE A 207 4.49 -25.47 1.89
N GLY A 208 4.38 -25.88 3.16
CA GLY A 208 5.05 -27.09 3.67
C GLY A 208 6.38 -26.89 4.40
N CYS A 209 6.71 -25.66 4.81
CA CYS A 209 7.84 -25.40 5.72
C CYS A 209 7.40 -25.48 7.19
N ASP A 210 8.34 -25.76 8.08
CA ASP A 210 8.18 -25.45 9.51
C ASP A 210 8.39 -23.94 9.69
N ALA A 211 7.42 -23.25 10.28
CA ALA A 211 7.39 -21.80 10.34
C ALA A 211 7.62 -21.25 11.75
N PHE A 212 8.43 -20.21 11.84
CA PHE A 212 8.64 -19.44 13.06
C PHE A 212 8.36 -17.96 12.82
N GLY A 213 7.54 -17.36 13.69
CA GLY A 213 7.28 -15.93 13.69
C GLY A 213 7.59 -15.33 15.06
N SER A 214 8.21 -14.16 15.06
CA SER A 214 8.29 -13.31 16.24
C SER A 214 8.11 -11.86 15.87
N ASP A 215 7.54 -11.11 16.80
CA ASP A 215 7.42 -9.67 16.72
C ASP A 215 7.52 -9.10 18.14
N LEU A 216 8.09 -7.91 18.27
CA LEU A 216 8.10 -7.20 19.54
C LEU A 216 6.66 -6.85 19.98
N ASN A 217 5.73 -6.70 19.04
CA ASN A 217 4.37 -6.27 19.28
C ASN A 217 3.42 -7.46 19.56
N PRO A 218 2.72 -7.49 20.72
CA PRO A 218 1.77 -8.56 21.02
C PRO A 218 0.57 -8.61 20.05
N VAL A 219 0.16 -7.48 19.46
CA VAL A 219 -0.94 -7.43 18.48
C VAL A 219 -0.52 -8.08 17.15
N ALA A 220 0.68 -7.77 16.66
CA ALA A 220 1.27 -8.42 15.48
C ALA A 220 1.37 -9.94 15.68
N THR A 221 1.89 -10.32 16.85
CA THR A 221 2.03 -11.71 17.27
C THR A 221 0.67 -12.43 17.30
N LEU A 222 -0.37 -11.81 17.87
CA LEU A 222 -1.72 -12.37 17.92
C LEU A 222 -2.30 -12.56 16.51
N LEU A 223 -2.12 -11.59 15.61
CA LEU A 223 -2.57 -11.69 14.22
C LEU A 223 -1.85 -12.82 13.47
N THR A 224 -0.54 -12.97 13.69
CA THR A 224 0.26 -14.05 13.09
C THR A 224 -0.15 -15.41 13.64
N TRP A 225 -0.38 -15.51 14.95
CA TRP A 225 -0.90 -16.73 15.57
C TRP A 225 -2.27 -17.11 15.01
N ALA A 226 -3.18 -16.15 14.85
CA ALA A 226 -4.50 -16.37 14.27
C ALA A 226 -4.44 -16.78 12.79
N ALA A 227 -3.49 -16.23 12.02
CA ALA A 227 -3.26 -16.67 10.64
C ALA A 227 -2.92 -18.17 10.57
N LEU A 228 -2.05 -18.64 11.46
CA LEU A 228 -1.64 -20.05 11.48
C LEU A 228 -2.72 -20.98 12.07
N ASN A 229 -3.38 -20.56 13.15
CA ASN A 229 -4.25 -21.43 13.95
C ASN A 229 -5.75 -21.30 13.68
N ILE A 230 -6.19 -20.26 12.93
CA ILE A 230 -7.59 -20.06 12.55
C ILE A 230 -7.76 -20.16 11.03
N ILE A 231 -6.94 -19.42 10.28
CA ILE A 231 -6.96 -19.53 8.81
C ILE A 231 -6.35 -20.88 8.39
N GLY A 232 -5.27 -21.33 9.04
CA GLY A 232 -4.55 -22.56 8.71
C GLY A 232 -5.12 -23.87 9.29
N SER A 233 -6.26 -23.84 9.98
CA SER A 233 -6.77 -24.99 10.75
C SER A 233 -7.84 -25.86 10.06
N GLY A 234 -8.23 -25.53 8.82
CA GLY A 234 -9.27 -26.24 8.06
C GLY A 234 -10.71 -25.91 8.49
N GLU A 235 -11.68 -26.63 7.90
CA GLU A 235 -13.13 -26.29 7.99
C GLU A 235 -13.74 -26.53 9.38
N ALA A 236 -13.25 -27.51 10.14
CA ALA A 236 -13.81 -27.83 11.46
C ALA A 236 -13.67 -26.66 12.45
N VAL A 237 -12.50 -26.02 12.48
CA VAL A 237 -12.26 -24.84 13.32
C VAL A 237 -13.03 -23.62 12.81
N MET A 238 -13.16 -23.48 11.48
CA MET A 238 -13.99 -22.42 10.91
C MET A 238 -15.45 -22.49 11.34
N GLU A 239 -16.00 -23.69 11.46
CA GLU A 239 -17.37 -23.86 11.94
C GLU A 239 -17.51 -23.49 13.42
N VAL A 240 -16.52 -23.83 14.25
CA VAL A 240 -16.45 -23.39 15.65
C VAL A 240 -16.42 -21.86 15.74
N VAL A 241 -15.60 -21.21 14.91
CA VAL A 241 -15.51 -19.74 14.81
C VAL A 241 -16.86 -19.14 14.44
N ARG A 242 -17.49 -19.58 13.34
CA ARG A 242 -18.79 -19.06 12.89
C ARG A 242 -19.86 -19.20 13.97
N LYS A 243 -19.93 -20.38 14.60
CA LYS A 243 -20.88 -20.65 15.68
C LYS A 243 -20.66 -19.73 16.89
N ALA A 244 -19.43 -19.58 17.35
CA ALA A 244 -19.11 -18.71 18.48
C ALA A 244 -19.44 -17.24 18.18
N GLN A 245 -19.12 -16.76 16.98
CA GLN A 245 -19.47 -15.39 16.57
C GLN A 245 -20.99 -15.18 16.53
N GLN A 246 -21.74 -16.16 16.02
CA GLN A 246 -23.20 -16.12 15.94
C GLN A 246 -23.84 -16.13 17.33
N GLU A 247 -23.41 -17.04 18.22
CA GLU A 247 -23.92 -17.14 19.60
C GLU A 247 -23.70 -15.86 20.40
N VAL A 248 -22.50 -15.26 20.31
CA VAL A 248 -22.19 -13.98 20.95
C VAL A 248 -23.05 -12.87 20.35
N TYR A 249 -23.15 -12.79 19.03
CA TYR A 249 -23.94 -11.76 18.36
C TYR A 249 -25.41 -11.83 18.79
N ASP A 250 -26.03 -13.01 18.75
CA ASP A 250 -27.43 -13.21 19.12
C ASP A 250 -27.69 -12.90 20.59
N SER A 251 -26.75 -13.26 21.48
CA SER A 251 -26.85 -12.95 22.91
C SER A 251 -26.76 -11.45 23.18
N VAL A 252 -25.83 -10.76 22.52
CA VAL A 252 -25.67 -9.30 22.60
C VAL A 252 -26.90 -8.59 22.01
N ASP A 253 -27.41 -9.07 20.88
CA ASP A 253 -28.60 -8.53 20.22
C ASP A 253 -29.85 -8.63 21.10
N SER A 254 -30.04 -9.80 21.72
CA SER A 254 -31.12 -10.03 22.68
C SER A 254 -31.04 -9.07 23.87
N GLN A 255 -29.84 -8.89 24.43
CA GLN A 255 -29.63 -8.01 25.58
C GLN A 255 -29.82 -6.52 25.24
N ILE A 256 -29.31 -6.07 24.08
CA ILE A 256 -29.50 -4.69 23.59
C ILE A 256 -30.98 -4.42 23.30
N THR A 257 -31.68 -5.39 22.72
CA THR A 257 -33.12 -5.29 22.47
C THR A 257 -33.90 -5.21 23.78
N LYS A 258 -33.53 -6.00 24.80
CA LYS A 258 -34.12 -5.93 26.14
C LYS A 258 -33.91 -4.58 26.82
N TRP A 259 -32.76 -3.93 26.61
CA TRP A 259 -32.51 -2.58 27.11
C TRP A 259 -33.29 -1.49 26.36
N GLY A 260 -33.83 -1.77 25.17
CA GLY A 260 -34.63 -0.81 24.40
C GLY A 260 -33.82 0.37 23.84
N ILE A 261 -32.49 0.27 23.79
CA ILE A 261 -31.59 1.40 23.46
C ILE A 261 -31.38 1.61 21.96
N GLU A 262 -31.86 0.70 21.10
CA GLU A 262 -31.71 0.76 19.64
C GLU A 262 -33.02 0.78 18.85
N HIS A 263 -34.17 0.71 19.53
CA HIS A 263 -35.49 0.71 18.89
C HIS A 263 -36.28 1.96 19.28
N ASN A 264 -36.87 2.63 18.29
CA ASN A 264 -37.75 3.79 18.52
C ASN A 264 -39.21 3.37 18.78
N GLU A 265 -40.08 4.36 18.99
CA GLU A 265 -41.51 4.16 19.28
C GLU A 265 -42.28 3.54 18.10
N HIS A 266 -41.74 3.66 16.89
CA HIS A 266 -42.30 3.10 15.66
C HIS A 266 -41.82 1.66 15.39
N GLY A 267 -40.99 1.09 16.27
CA GLY A 267 -40.37 -0.22 16.09
C GLY A 267 -39.20 -0.23 15.11
N TRP A 268 -38.75 0.95 14.65
CA TRP A 268 -37.58 1.06 13.77
C TRP A 268 -36.32 0.86 14.58
N ARG A 269 -35.30 0.27 13.95
CA ARG A 269 -34.00 0.04 14.57
C ARG A 269 -32.96 1.03 14.05
N ALA A 270 -32.16 1.60 14.94
CA ALA A 270 -31.11 2.53 14.54
C ALA A 270 -30.03 1.83 13.70
N GLU A 271 -29.54 2.52 12.67
CA GLU A 271 -28.42 2.07 11.83
C GLU A 271 -27.17 2.91 12.06
N TYR A 272 -27.32 4.22 12.29
CA TYR A 272 -26.22 5.11 12.64
C TYR A 272 -26.69 6.23 13.56
N TYR A 273 -25.83 6.62 14.48
CA TYR A 273 -25.97 7.85 15.26
C TYR A 273 -24.84 8.80 14.85
N ILE A 274 -25.17 10.06 14.55
CA ILE A 274 -24.19 11.04 14.09
C ILE A 274 -24.08 12.13 15.14
N TYR A 275 -22.85 12.30 15.63
CA TYR A 275 -22.49 13.23 16.69
C TYR A 275 -21.66 14.36 16.12
N CYS A 276 -21.77 15.54 16.74
CA CYS A 276 -20.89 16.68 16.51
C CYS A 276 -20.34 17.19 17.85
N VAL A 277 -19.24 17.92 17.77
CA VAL A 277 -18.64 18.61 18.90
C VAL A 277 -19.22 20.02 18.98
N GLU A 278 -19.48 20.52 20.18
CA GLU A 278 -19.91 21.90 20.42
C GLU A 278 -18.88 22.66 21.23
N VAL A 279 -18.73 23.95 20.95
CA VAL A 279 -17.86 24.88 21.70
C VAL A 279 -18.60 26.17 22.01
N VAL A 280 -18.17 26.88 23.05
CA VAL A 280 -18.59 28.26 23.29
C VAL A 280 -17.68 29.18 22.48
N CYS A 281 -18.26 29.98 21.58
CA CYS A 281 -17.51 30.94 20.78
C CYS A 281 -16.89 32.02 21.69
N PRO A 282 -15.56 32.26 21.64
CA PRO A 282 -14.92 33.26 22.49
C PRO A 282 -15.44 34.69 22.27
N GLU A 283 -15.82 35.02 21.03
CA GLU A 283 -16.20 36.39 20.62
C GLU A 283 -17.66 36.73 20.99
N CYS A 284 -18.61 35.86 20.65
CA CYS A 284 -20.04 36.12 20.87
C CYS A 284 -20.65 35.34 22.04
N ARG A 285 -19.93 34.38 22.63
CA ARG A 285 -20.39 33.49 23.71
C ARG A 285 -21.50 32.50 23.35
N TRP A 286 -21.88 32.41 22.09
CA TRP A 286 -22.86 31.41 21.64
C TRP A 286 -22.25 30.01 21.63
N ARG A 287 -23.06 28.99 21.91
CA ARG A 287 -22.69 27.58 21.66
C ARG A 287 -22.81 27.27 20.18
N VAL A 288 -21.69 26.90 19.56
CA VAL A 288 -21.58 26.62 18.13
C VAL A 288 -21.27 25.14 17.91
N PRO A 289 -22.11 24.40 17.18
CA PRO A 289 -21.81 23.03 16.78
C PRO A 289 -20.81 23.01 15.62
N LEU A 290 -19.91 22.04 15.62
CA LEU A 290 -18.74 21.97 14.77
C LEU A 290 -18.87 20.85 13.74
N ALA A 291 -18.87 21.21 12.46
CA ALA A 291 -18.81 20.25 11.36
C ALA A 291 -18.09 20.85 10.14
N PRO A 292 -17.33 20.04 9.37
CA PRO A 292 -16.72 20.48 8.12
C PRO A 292 -17.74 20.78 7.02
N SER A 293 -18.90 20.15 7.10
CA SER A 293 -20.04 20.28 6.19
C SER A 293 -21.29 19.86 6.94
N TRP A 294 -22.43 20.47 6.62
CA TRP A 294 -23.75 20.08 7.13
C TRP A 294 -24.53 19.18 6.17
N VAL A 295 -23.88 18.65 5.13
CA VAL A 295 -24.45 17.61 4.28
C VAL A 295 -24.41 16.27 5.02
N ILE A 296 -25.55 15.59 5.11
CA ILE A 296 -25.68 14.28 5.77
C ILE A 296 -25.69 13.15 4.76
N GLY A 297 -26.36 13.33 3.63
CA GLY A 297 -26.37 12.37 2.53
C GLY A 297 -26.65 13.05 1.21
N GLU A 298 -25.72 12.95 0.26
CA GLU A 298 -25.93 13.47 -1.10
C GLU A 298 -26.87 12.59 -1.92
N GLY A 299 -26.84 11.27 -1.70
CA GLY A 299 -27.69 10.31 -2.40
C GLY A 299 -29.15 10.41 -1.95
N THR A 300 -29.37 10.54 -0.64
CA THR A 300 -30.70 10.73 -0.04
C THR A 300 -31.12 12.19 0.03
N LYS A 301 -30.29 13.12 -0.47
CA LYS A 301 -30.55 14.56 -0.48
C LYS A 301 -30.96 15.06 0.92
N THR A 302 -30.14 14.75 1.91
CA THR A 302 -30.37 15.06 3.32
C THR A 302 -29.29 16.01 3.84
N ILE A 303 -29.72 17.09 4.49
CA ILE A 303 -28.85 18.10 5.12
C ILE A 303 -29.27 18.38 6.56
N ALA A 304 -28.35 18.94 7.34
CA ALA A 304 -28.62 19.57 8.62
C ALA A 304 -28.69 21.08 8.45
N VAL A 305 -29.69 21.71 9.07
CA VAL A 305 -29.91 23.16 9.05
C VAL A 305 -29.75 23.69 10.48
N LEU A 306 -28.86 24.65 10.65
CA LEU A 306 -28.67 25.34 11.92
C LEU A 306 -29.72 26.44 12.07
N VAL A 307 -30.53 26.34 13.13
CA VAL A 307 -31.56 27.33 13.48
C VAL A 307 -31.12 28.08 14.74
N PRO A 308 -30.92 29.40 14.69
CA PRO A 308 -30.53 30.18 15.87
C PRO A 308 -31.59 30.13 16.97
N ASP A 309 -31.17 29.80 18.20
CA ASP A 309 -31.94 29.90 19.43
C ASP A 309 -31.37 31.06 20.24
N PHE A 310 -32.00 32.24 20.09
CA PHE A 310 -31.55 33.49 20.70
C PHE A 310 -31.71 33.51 22.22
N GLU A 311 -32.67 32.76 22.77
CA GLU A 311 -32.92 32.70 24.22
C GLU A 311 -31.78 31.97 24.93
N ASN A 312 -31.34 30.84 24.37
CA ASN A 312 -30.28 30.02 24.95
C ASN A 312 -28.90 30.27 24.34
N GLN A 313 -28.78 31.24 23.42
CA GLN A 313 -27.55 31.60 22.70
C GLN A 313 -26.86 30.37 22.08
N ARG A 314 -27.63 29.57 21.33
CA ARG A 314 -27.16 28.32 20.70
C ARG A 314 -27.79 28.13 19.33
N PHE A 315 -27.47 27.01 18.67
CA PHE A 315 -28.11 26.61 17.41
C PHE A 315 -28.78 25.25 17.56
N ASP A 316 -30.04 25.17 17.18
CA ASP A 316 -30.73 23.90 16.99
C ASP A 316 -30.40 23.30 15.63
N ILE A 317 -30.36 21.98 15.55
CA ILE A 317 -29.93 21.24 14.36
C ILE A 317 -31.12 20.46 13.83
N ASN A 318 -31.72 20.96 12.76
CA ASN A 318 -32.88 20.35 12.10
C ASN A 318 -32.44 19.56 10.87
N ILE A 319 -32.84 18.29 10.79
CA ILE A 319 -32.58 17.45 9.63
C ILE A 319 -33.67 17.64 8.59
N LYS A 320 -33.27 17.97 7.36
CA LYS A 320 -34.15 18.17 6.20
C LYS A 320 -33.76 17.19 5.10
N SER A 321 -34.72 16.38 4.67
CA SER A 321 -34.59 15.43 3.55
C SER A 321 -35.24 15.97 2.27
N ASP A 322 -34.98 15.31 1.14
CA ASP A 322 -35.51 15.67 -0.18
C ASP A 322 -35.17 17.09 -0.65
N VAL A 323 -33.98 17.58 -0.28
CA VAL A 323 -33.54 18.94 -0.61
C VAL A 323 -33.03 19.08 -2.05
N SER A 324 -33.01 20.32 -2.54
CA SER A 324 -32.47 20.67 -3.86
C SER A 324 -30.94 20.62 -3.89
N SER A 325 -30.36 20.50 -5.10
CA SER A 325 -28.90 20.51 -5.28
C SER A 325 -28.23 21.81 -4.80
N GLU A 326 -28.95 22.94 -4.87
CA GLU A 326 -28.45 24.24 -4.39
C GLU A 326 -28.38 24.29 -2.86
N GLU A 327 -29.37 23.70 -2.18
CA GLU A 327 -29.35 23.56 -0.71
C GLU A 327 -28.20 22.68 -0.24
N ILE A 328 -27.90 21.59 -0.97
CA ILE A 328 -26.74 20.71 -0.68
C ILE A 328 -25.43 21.49 -0.82
N LYS A 329 -25.29 22.28 -1.90
CA LYS A 329 -24.11 23.13 -2.12
C LYS A 329 -23.94 24.14 -0.99
N THR A 330 -25.03 24.81 -0.61
CA THR A 330 -25.05 25.77 0.49
C THR A 330 -24.65 25.12 1.82
N ALA A 331 -25.19 23.93 2.15
CA ALA A 331 -24.84 23.19 3.37
C ALA A 331 -23.36 22.75 3.42
N ARG A 332 -22.76 22.46 2.25
CA ARG A 332 -21.33 22.17 2.12
C ARG A 332 -20.46 23.40 2.33
N GLU A 333 -20.93 24.56 1.86
CA GLU A 333 -20.24 25.84 2.00
C GLU A 333 -20.36 26.42 3.42
N ASN A 334 -21.45 26.16 4.12
CA ASN A 334 -21.75 26.70 5.46
C ASN A 334 -21.27 25.82 6.62
N GLY A 335 -20.29 24.94 6.42
CA GLY A 335 -19.63 24.21 7.50
C GLY A 335 -18.99 25.15 8.53
N THR A 336 -19.16 24.86 9.83
CA THR A 336 -18.66 25.69 10.95
C THR A 336 -17.21 25.41 11.32
N MET A 337 -16.56 24.42 10.69
CA MET A 337 -15.14 24.12 10.85
C MET A 337 -14.45 23.96 9.50
N LYS A 338 -13.54 24.88 9.14
CA LYS A 338 -12.76 24.78 7.89
C LYS A 338 -11.30 25.11 8.13
N ASN A 339 -10.39 24.31 7.58
CA ASN A 339 -8.94 24.51 7.69
C ASN A 339 -8.47 24.73 9.14
N SER A 340 -9.03 23.96 10.09
CA SER A 340 -8.77 24.10 11.54
C SER A 340 -9.17 25.45 12.13
N ARG A 341 -10.17 26.12 11.54
CA ARG A 341 -10.74 27.37 12.03
C ARG A 341 -12.24 27.23 12.28
N LEU A 342 -12.69 27.80 13.39
CA LEU A 342 -14.09 27.97 13.76
C LEU A 342 -14.69 29.12 12.95
N ILE A 343 -15.78 28.84 12.23
CA ILE A 343 -16.63 29.83 11.57
C ILE A 343 -17.92 29.92 12.39
N CYS A 344 -18.18 31.07 13.00
CA CYS A 344 -19.39 31.24 13.80
C CYS A 344 -20.61 31.43 12.88
N PRO A 345 -21.68 30.62 13.02
CA PRO A 345 -22.88 30.78 12.20
C PRO A 345 -23.74 31.99 12.63
N ASN A 346 -23.45 32.63 13.77
CA ASN A 346 -24.06 33.89 14.15
C ASN A 346 -23.51 35.02 13.26
N ALA A 347 -24.37 35.60 12.41
CA ALA A 347 -23.99 36.68 11.48
C ALA A 347 -23.47 37.94 12.19
N ASP A 348 -23.88 38.19 13.44
CA ASP A 348 -23.45 39.35 14.22
C ASP A 348 -22.09 39.13 14.91
N CYS A 349 -21.53 37.92 14.82
CA CYS A 349 -20.25 37.59 15.44
C CYS A 349 -19.07 37.97 14.53
N PRO A 350 -18.01 38.63 15.05
CA PRO A 350 -16.78 38.87 14.29
C PRO A 350 -16.19 37.58 13.67
N ALA A 351 -16.31 36.45 14.37
CA ALA A 351 -15.84 35.15 13.93
C ALA A 351 -16.65 34.54 12.76
N HIS A 352 -17.73 35.19 12.30
CA HIS A 352 -18.45 34.81 11.08
C HIS A 352 -17.62 35.11 9.82
N ASN A 353 -17.08 36.33 9.74
CA ASN A 353 -16.30 36.80 8.61
C ASN A 353 -14.79 36.64 8.81
N ALA A 354 -14.33 36.60 10.06
CA ALA A 354 -12.93 36.37 10.43
C ALA A 354 -12.80 35.09 11.28
N PRO A 355 -12.78 33.89 10.66
CA PRO A 355 -12.79 32.61 11.38
C PRO A 355 -11.65 32.51 12.39
N LEU A 356 -11.90 31.94 13.58
CA LEU A 356 -10.92 31.83 14.66
C LEU A 356 -10.09 30.55 14.54
N PRO A 357 -8.77 30.55 14.74
CA PRO A 357 -8.00 29.31 14.84
C PRO A 357 -8.52 28.45 16.01
N ILE A 358 -8.69 27.15 15.79
CA ILE A 358 -9.20 26.27 16.86
C ILE A 358 -8.26 26.18 18.07
N GLY A 359 -6.95 26.43 17.87
CA GLY A 359 -5.98 26.50 18.96
C GLY A 359 -6.31 27.58 19.99
N ASN A 360 -6.91 28.69 19.56
CA ASN A 360 -7.32 29.79 20.45
C ASN A 360 -8.50 29.35 21.31
N VAL A 361 -9.44 28.59 20.75
CA VAL A 361 -10.56 27.99 21.50
C VAL A 361 -10.05 26.97 22.53
N ARG A 362 -8.99 26.23 22.20
CA ARG A 362 -8.34 25.29 23.13
C ARG A 362 -7.49 25.96 24.22
N GLY A 363 -7.15 27.24 24.07
CA GLY A 363 -6.19 27.91 24.96
C GLY A 363 -4.73 27.50 24.71
N ASP A 364 -4.40 27.06 23.49
CA ASP A 364 -3.03 26.66 23.12
C ASP A 364 -2.08 27.88 23.20
N GLU A 365 -2.52 29.04 22.72
CA GLU A 365 -1.72 30.28 22.68
C GLU A 365 -1.56 30.94 24.06
N SER A 366 -2.52 30.74 24.96
CA SER A 366 -2.47 31.27 26.33
C SER A 366 -1.69 30.37 27.30
N GLY A 367 -1.24 29.20 26.85
CA GLY A 367 -0.56 28.20 27.69
C GLY A 367 -1.47 27.51 28.72
N GLN A 368 -2.77 27.78 28.71
CA GLN A 368 -3.74 27.14 29.60
C GLN A 368 -4.09 25.72 29.14
N GLY A 369 -4.21 25.52 27.82
CA GLY A 369 -4.55 24.24 27.22
C GLY A 369 -5.92 23.68 27.64
N LEU A 370 -6.17 22.42 27.25
CA LEU A 370 -7.39 21.70 27.62
C LEU A 370 -7.23 21.01 28.98
N ARG A 371 -8.34 20.82 29.70
CA ARG A 371 -8.39 19.92 30.85
C ARG A 371 -8.06 18.50 30.37
N LEU A 372 -7.12 17.86 31.07
CA LEU A 372 -6.83 16.45 30.88
C LEU A 372 -7.91 15.61 31.56
N TRP A 373 -8.48 14.67 30.82
CA TRP A 373 -9.50 13.77 31.33
C TRP A 373 -8.91 12.83 32.39
N GLU A 374 -9.74 12.46 33.35
CA GLU A 374 -9.45 11.45 34.36
C GLU A 374 -10.05 10.10 33.91
N ASN A 375 -9.59 8.97 34.47
CA ASN A 375 -10.06 7.63 34.06
C ASN A 375 -11.59 7.46 34.14
N GLN A 376 -12.23 8.14 35.10
CA GLN A 376 -13.67 8.06 35.34
C GLN A 376 -14.50 8.92 34.36
N ASP A 377 -13.85 9.74 33.53
CA ASP A 377 -14.56 10.58 32.56
C ASP A 377 -15.03 9.73 31.37
N LEU A 378 -16.35 9.57 31.25
CA LEU A 378 -17.00 8.89 30.11
C LEU A 378 -17.53 9.87 29.06
N MET A 379 -17.61 11.14 29.44
CA MET A 379 -18.13 12.26 28.66
C MET A 379 -17.48 13.56 29.13
N PRO A 380 -17.51 14.62 28.31
CA PRO A 380 -17.02 15.93 28.74
C PRO A 380 -17.73 16.40 30.00
N ARG A 381 -17.00 17.05 30.92
CA ARG A 381 -17.59 17.75 32.06
C ARG A 381 -18.30 19.02 31.56
N PRO A 382 -19.31 19.55 32.27
CA PRO A 382 -20.04 20.74 31.81
C PRO A 382 -19.17 21.96 31.48
N ASP A 383 -18.04 22.11 32.17
CA ASP A 383 -17.10 23.23 31.99
C ASP A 383 -16.00 22.95 30.94
N ASP A 384 -15.98 21.75 30.35
CA ASP A 384 -15.00 21.42 29.31
C ASP A 384 -15.27 22.20 28.02
N VAL A 385 -14.19 22.64 27.37
CA VAL A 385 -14.23 23.43 26.13
C VAL A 385 -15.03 22.74 25.03
N PHE A 386 -14.84 21.43 24.89
CA PHE A 386 -15.50 20.62 23.87
C PHE A 386 -16.61 19.78 24.51
N GLN A 387 -17.85 20.04 24.10
CA GLN A 387 -19.01 19.21 24.42
C GLN A 387 -19.35 18.28 23.23
N GLU A 388 -20.13 17.23 23.46
CA GLU A 388 -20.55 16.28 22.42
C GLU A 388 -22.09 16.28 22.31
N ARG A 389 -22.63 16.38 21.09
CA ARG A 389 -24.07 16.42 20.82
C ARG A 389 -24.47 15.43 19.73
N LEU A 390 -25.41 14.55 20.06
CA LEU A 390 -26.14 13.77 19.07
C LEU A 390 -27.06 14.71 18.29
N TYR A 391 -26.97 14.70 16.95
CA TYR A 391 -27.75 15.63 16.13
C TYR A 391 -28.50 14.96 14.97
N CYS A 392 -28.16 13.72 14.61
CA CYS A 392 -28.89 12.96 13.61
C CYS A 392 -28.87 11.47 13.94
N ILE A 393 -30.01 10.80 13.76
CA ILE A 393 -30.12 9.35 13.82
C ILE A 393 -30.67 8.86 12.49
N ARG A 394 -30.00 7.84 11.92
CA ARG A 394 -30.52 7.11 10.77
C ARG A 394 -31.25 5.86 11.25
N TRP A 395 -32.57 5.86 11.13
CA TRP A 395 -33.45 4.76 11.46
C TRP A 395 -33.72 3.87 10.25
N LEU A 396 -33.83 2.56 10.49
CA LEU A 396 -34.28 1.58 9.50
C LEU A 396 -35.68 1.10 9.85
N GLU A 397 -36.61 1.37 8.94
CA GLU A 397 -37.92 0.74 8.90
C GLU A 397 -37.81 -0.53 8.04
N THR A 398 -38.18 -1.69 8.57
CA THR A 398 -38.15 -2.96 7.84
C THR A 398 -39.55 -3.49 7.66
N ASN A 399 -40.03 -3.50 6.40
CA ASN A 399 -41.34 -4.01 6.03
C ASN A 399 -41.17 -5.33 5.23
N ALA A 400 -42.05 -6.31 5.43
CA ALA A 400 -42.06 -7.53 4.63
C ALA A 400 -43.15 -7.44 3.56
N ASP A 401 -42.86 -7.82 2.32
CA ASP A 401 -43.86 -7.97 1.27
C ASP A 401 -44.74 -9.23 1.50
N GLU A 402 -45.81 -9.38 0.72
CA GLU A 402 -46.72 -10.54 0.77
C GLU A 402 -46.02 -11.89 0.49
N LYS A 403 -44.78 -11.87 -0.03
CA LYS A 403 -43.94 -13.05 -0.30
C LYS A 403 -42.86 -13.27 0.78
N GLY A 404 -42.83 -12.43 1.82
CA GLY A 404 -41.85 -12.49 2.91
C GLY A 404 -40.50 -11.82 2.61
N ASN A 405 -40.33 -11.12 1.48
CA ASN A 405 -39.13 -10.36 1.18
C ASN A 405 -39.11 -9.07 2.00
N LYS A 406 -38.01 -8.81 2.69
CA LYS A 406 -37.83 -7.62 3.52
C LYS A 406 -37.35 -6.44 2.67
N HIS A 407 -38.07 -5.32 2.75
CA HIS A 407 -37.69 -4.03 2.21
C HIS A 407 -37.36 -3.08 3.36
N THR A 408 -36.24 -2.36 3.24
CA THR A 408 -35.78 -1.41 4.26
C THR A 408 -35.85 0.03 3.76
N ILE A 409 -36.48 0.91 4.53
CA ILE A 409 -36.54 2.35 4.27
C ILE A 409 -35.66 3.06 5.31
N LYS A 410 -34.84 4.02 4.84
CA LYS A 410 -33.92 4.80 5.68
C LYS A 410 -34.54 6.15 6.02
N HIS A 411 -34.64 6.46 7.31
CA HIS A 411 -35.16 7.73 7.81
C HIS A 411 -34.07 8.47 8.57
N TYR A 412 -33.70 9.66 8.10
CA TYR A 412 -32.77 10.55 8.81
C TYR A 412 -33.57 11.57 9.62
N LEU A 413 -33.44 11.53 10.95
CA LEU A 413 -34.23 12.38 11.85
C LEU A 413 -33.33 13.10 12.86
N SER A 414 -33.77 14.30 13.28
CA SER A 414 -33.25 14.96 14.48
C SER A 414 -33.65 14.16 15.73
N PRO A 415 -32.78 14.04 16.75
CA PRO A 415 -33.12 13.35 18.00
C PRO A 415 -34.29 14.02 18.71
N ASN A 416 -35.23 13.21 19.20
CA ASN A 416 -36.34 13.68 20.04
C ASN A 416 -36.04 13.44 21.54
N SER A 417 -36.97 13.81 22.42
CA SER A 417 -36.82 13.62 23.88
C SER A 417 -36.60 12.16 24.29
N ASN A 418 -37.25 11.21 23.61
CA ASN A 418 -37.12 9.79 23.91
C ASN A 418 -35.76 9.25 23.47
N ASP A 419 -35.21 9.75 22.36
CA ASP A 419 -33.85 9.41 21.91
C ASP A 419 -32.80 9.88 22.91
N LEU A 420 -32.96 11.09 23.45
CA LEU A 420 -32.08 11.59 24.51
C LEU A 420 -32.20 10.76 25.78
N GLN A 421 -33.42 10.34 26.16
CA GLN A 421 -33.65 9.44 27.28
C GLN A 421 -32.98 8.06 27.06
N ARG A 422 -32.95 7.54 25.83
CA ARG A 422 -32.20 6.31 25.50
C ARG A 422 -30.70 6.48 25.72
N GLU A 423 -30.12 7.64 25.36
CA GLU A 423 -28.70 7.92 25.63
C GLU A 423 -28.41 8.06 27.14
N GLU A 424 -29.34 8.59 27.93
CA GLU A 424 -29.24 8.60 29.39
C GLU A 424 -29.26 7.17 29.97
N ILE A 425 -30.13 6.30 29.46
CA ILE A 425 -30.17 4.88 29.83
C ILE A 425 -28.83 4.22 29.50
N VAL A 426 -28.30 4.43 28.28
CA VAL A 426 -26.99 3.90 27.87
C VAL A 426 -25.89 4.32 28.84
N LEU A 427 -25.85 5.60 29.22
CA LEU A 427 -24.87 6.11 30.18
C LEU A 427 -25.03 5.46 31.55
N SER A 428 -26.26 5.32 32.05
CA SER A 428 -26.53 4.70 33.36
C SER A 428 -26.07 3.24 33.40
N LEU A 429 -26.36 2.47 32.34
CA LEU A 429 -25.97 1.08 32.21
C LEU A 429 -24.45 0.93 32.12
N LEU A 430 -23.77 1.85 31.42
CA LEU A 430 -22.32 1.84 31.36
C LEU A 430 -21.72 2.16 32.73
N LYS A 431 -22.19 3.22 33.41
CA LYS A 431 -21.69 3.61 34.74
C LYS A 431 -21.82 2.51 35.78
N GLU A 432 -22.94 1.78 35.79
CA GLU A 432 -23.16 0.62 36.67
C GLU A 432 -22.08 -0.46 36.51
N ARG A 433 -21.53 -0.60 35.30
CA ARG A 433 -20.64 -1.69 34.92
C ARG A 433 -19.18 -1.26 34.73
N PHE A 434 -18.91 0.04 34.67
CA PHE A 434 -17.66 0.56 34.13
C PHE A 434 -16.43 0.10 34.91
N GLU A 435 -16.46 0.19 36.24
CA GLU A 435 -15.32 -0.22 37.09
C GLU A 435 -15.05 -1.72 36.99
N GLU A 436 -16.10 -2.55 37.12
CA GLU A 436 -16.01 -4.01 36.97
C GLU A 436 -15.51 -4.40 35.57
N TRP A 437 -16.02 -3.73 34.53
CA TRP A 437 -15.64 -4.00 33.14
C TRP A 437 -14.21 -3.57 32.84
N GLN A 438 -13.74 -2.46 33.41
CA GLN A 438 -12.33 -2.11 33.34
C GLN A 438 -11.48 -3.14 34.07
N GLU A 439 -11.85 -3.56 35.29
CA GLU A 439 -11.11 -4.57 36.07
C GLU A 439 -10.96 -5.89 35.29
N LYS A 440 -12.07 -6.39 34.71
CA LYS A 440 -12.10 -7.61 33.88
C LYS A 440 -11.49 -7.44 32.48
N GLY A 441 -11.24 -6.22 32.03
CA GLY A 441 -10.68 -5.93 30.71
C GLY A 441 -11.69 -6.02 29.56
N TYR A 442 -12.96 -5.81 29.86
CA TYR A 442 -14.00 -5.68 28.84
C TYR A 442 -13.99 -4.30 28.20
N VAL A 443 -13.53 -3.29 28.96
CA VAL A 443 -13.32 -1.92 28.53
C VAL A 443 -11.87 -1.52 28.83
N PRO A 444 -11.20 -0.78 27.94
CA PRO A 444 -9.83 -0.33 28.17
C PRO A 444 -9.69 0.50 29.45
N SER A 445 -8.58 0.29 30.15
CA SER A 445 -8.17 1.10 31.32
C SER A 445 -6.76 1.70 31.18
N ALA A 446 -6.03 1.32 30.13
CA ALA A 446 -4.68 1.79 29.89
C ALA A 446 -4.64 3.29 29.55
N LYS A 447 -3.64 3.97 30.13
CA LYS A 447 -3.29 5.35 29.77
C LYS A 447 -2.66 5.41 28.38
N ILE A 448 -2.92 6.51 27.67
CA ILE A 448 -2.25 6.82 26.42
C ILE A 448 -0.87 7.39 26.75
N GLU A 449 0.18 6.70 26.30
CA GLU A 449 1.55 7.18 26.47
C GLU A 449 1.91 8.13 25.33
N ALA A 450 2.36 9.35 25.65
CA ALA A 450 2.62 10.40 24.66
C ALA A 450 3.70 10.00 23.65
N GLY A 451 3.46 10.29 22.36
CA GLY A 451 4.31 9.89 21.24
C GLY A 451 3.99 10.71 19.99
N ILE A 452 4.58 10.37 18.84
CA ILE A 452 4.44 11.14 17.59
C ILE A 452 2.98 11.18 17.12
N LYS A 453 2.26 10.06 17.20
CA LYS A 453 0.86 9.90 16.83
C LYS A 453 -0.07 9.95 18.03
N THR A 454 0.32 9.39 19.18
CA THR A 454 -0.53 9.32 20.38
C THR A 454 -0.65 10.64 21.14
N ASN A 455 0.24 11.61 20.89
CA ASN A 455 0.11 12.96 21.47
C ASN A 455 -1.05 13.76 20.84
N GLU A 456 -1.52 13.39 19.65
CA GLU A 456 -2.62 14.11 18.99
C GLU A 456 -3.92 14.05 19.82
N PRO A 457 -4.48 12.87 20.20
CA PRO A 457 -5.64 12.78 21.10
C PRO A 457 -5.51 13.57 22.41
N ILE A 458 -4.32 13.54 23.03
CA ILE A 458 -4.06 14.23 24.29
C ILE A 458 -4.15 15.75 24.08
N ARG A 459 -3.40 16.26 23.10
CA ARG A 459 -3.29 17.70 22.83
C ARG A 459 -4.59 18.30 22.30
N THR A 460 -5.31 17.58 21.42
CA THR A 460 -6.46 18.16 20.72
C THR A 460 -7.80 17.94 21.42
N ARG A 461 -7.88 16.97 22.35
CA ARG A 461 -9.11 16.63 23.08
C ARG A 461 -8.96 16.50 24.60
N GLY A 462 -7.73 16.48 25.13
CA GLY A 462 -7.48 16.21 26.55
C GLY A 462 -7.62 14.73 26.92
N TRP A 463 -7.72 13.83 25.94
CA TRP A 463 -7.95 12.40 26.19
C TRP A 463 -6.68 11.70 26.66
N THR A 464 -6.70 11.18 27.88
CA THR A 464 -5.55 10.54 28.54
C THR A 464 -5.59 9.01 28.61
N HIS A 465 -6.73 8.37 28.30
CA HIS A 465 -6.93 6.92 28.37
C HIS A 465 -7.58 6.41 27.09
N TRP A 466 -7.31 5.16 26.72
CA TRP A 466 -7.76 4.58 25.46
C TRP A 466 -9.29 4.47 25.33
N HIS A 467 -10.03 4.33 26.44
CA HIS A 467 -11.50 4.30 26.40
C HIS A 467 -12.11 5.66 26.04
N HIS A 468 -11.40 6.78 26.22
CA HIS A 468 -11.91 8.12 25.88
C HIS A 468 -12.14 8.32 24.37
N LEU A 469 -11.50 7.48 23.53
CA LEU A 469 -11.71 7.47 22.08
C LEU A 469 -13.07 6.88 21.67
N PHE A 470 -13.89 6.45 22.63
CA PHE A 470 -15.20 5.86 22.41
C PHE A 470 -16.25 6.61 23.22
N ASN A 471 -17.45 6.78 22.66
CA ASN A 471 -18.56 7.36 23.40
C ASN A 471 -19.25 6.32 24.30
N PRO A 472 -20.15 6.72 25.22
CA PRO A 472 -20.80 5.79 26.14
C PRO A 472 -21.49 4.60 25.45
N ARG A 473 -22.18 4.84 24.33
CA ARG A 473 -22.84 3.79 23.53
C ARG A 473 -21.83 2.80 22.95
N GLN A 474 -20.73 3.28 22.37
CA GLN A 474 -19.66 2.45 21.84
C GLN A 474 -19.04 1.57 22.93
N LEU A 475 -18.72 2.16 24.09
CA LEU A 475 -18.16 1.45 25.24
C LEU A 475 -19.13 0.39 25.77
N LEU A 476 -20.42 0.72 25.89
CA LEU A 476 -21.43 -0.23 26.36
C LEU A 476 -21.56 -1.43 25.43
N VAL A 477 -21.69 -1.19 24.12
CA VAL A 477 -21.85 -2.25 23.12
C VAL A 477 -20.58 -3.11 23.01
N HIS A 478 -19.40 -2.49 22.90
CA HIS A 478 -18.15 -3.24 22.80
C HIS A 478 -17.82 -4.01 24.08
N GLY A 479 -18.05 -3.39 25.25
CA GLY A 479 -17.87 -4.05 26.55
C GLY A 479 -18.82 -5.22 26.74
N LEU A 480 -20.08 -5.10 26.29
CA LEU A 480 -21.04 -6.21 26.32
C LEU A 480 -20.56 -7.38 25.45
N ILE A 481 -20.15 -7.12 24.20
CA ILE A 481 -19.58 -8.16 23.32
C ILE A 481 -18.37 -8.81 24.01
N SER A 482 -17.45 -8.01 24.57
CA SER A 482 -16.26 -8.49 25.28
C SER A 482 -16.59 -9.35 26.51
N SER A 483 -17.68 -9.04 27.20
CA SER A 483 -18.16 -9.82 28.35
C SER A 483 -18.68 -11.20 27.95
N TYR A 484 -19.41 -11.31 26.83
CA TYR A 484 -19.88 -12.60 26.33
C TYR A 484 -18.74 -13.48 25.81
N ILE A 485 -17.73 -12.87 25.16
CA ILE A 485 -16.50 -13.59 24.76
C ILE A 485 -15.80 -14.21 25.99
N TYR A 486 -15.83 -13.52 27.14
CA TYR A 486 -15.16 -14.01 28.36
C TYR A 486 -15.79 -15.28 28.94
N ASN A 487 -17.02 -15.62 28.57
CA ASN A 487 -17.68 -16.85 29.03
C ASN A 487 -17.16 -18.11 28.31
N TYR A 488 -16.37 -17.96 27.24
CA TYR A 488 -15.70 -19.08 26.59
C TYR A 488 -14.42 -19.46 27.34
N ASN A 489 -14.10 -20.76 27.32
CA ASN A 489 -12.91 -21.34 27.96
C ASN A 489 -11.89 -21.89 26.95
N LYS A 490 -12.05 -21.58 25.67
CA LYS A 490 -11.25 -22.13 24.58
C LYS A 490 -10.57 -21.02 23.78
N ASP A 491 -9.28 -21.22 23.48
CA ASP A 491 -8.41 -20.20 22.91
C ASP A 491 -8.91 -19.65 21.57
N ILE A 492 -9.41 -20.52 20.68
CA ILE A 492 -9.86 -20.13 19.34
C ILE A 492 -11.04 -19.16 19.39
N GLU A 493 -12.07 -19.51 20.15
CA GLU A 493 -13.28 -18.69 20.32
C GLU A 493 -12.95 -17.35 20.96
N ILE A 494 -12.08 -17.34 21.98
CA ILE A 494 -11.68 -16.10 22.66
C ILE A 494 -10.84 -15.22 21.73
N VAL A 495 -9.84 -15.77 21.04
CA VAL A 495 -8.98 -15.02 20.10
C VAL A 495 -9.80 -14.46 18.94
N THR A 496 -10.73 -15.23 18.38
CA THR A 496 -11.66 -14.74 17.36
C THR A 496 -12.49 -13.58 17.88
N GLY A 497 -13.03 -13.70 19.10
CA GLY A 497 -13.79 -12.64 19.74
C GLY A 497 -12.95 -11.37 19.95
N MET A 498 -11.70 -11.51 20.41
CA MET A 498 -10.75 -10.40 20.56
C MET A 498 -10.50 -9.68 19.23
N LEU A 499 -10.18 -10.43 18.17
CA LEU A 499 -9.97 -9.88 16.83
C LEU A 499 -11.24 -9.19 16.29
N GLY A 500 -12.41 -9.77 16.54
CA GLY A 500 -13.72 -9.16 16.25
C GLY A 500 -13.91 -7.82 16.95
N ILE A 501 -13.59 -7.73 18.25
CA ILE A 501 -13.63 -6.47 19.02
C ILE A 501 -12.67 -5.44 18.43
N GLY A 502 -11.43 -5.80 18.08
CA GLY A 502 -10.52 -4.84 17.46
C GLY A 502 -11.04 -4.31 16.12
N ARG A 503 -11.66 -5.19 15.31
CA ARG A 503 -12.32 -4.74 14.07
C ARG A 503 -13.48 -3.80 14.36
N CYS A 504 -14.36 -4.13 15.31
CA CYS A 504 -15.44 -3.25 15.77
C CYS A 504 -14.89 -1.90 16.25
N ALA A 505 -13.86 -1.90 17.09
CA ALA A 505 -13.21 -0.69 17.60
C ALA A 505 -12.66 0.20 16.48
N ASN A 506 -11.96 -0.38 15.49
CA ASN A 506 -11.44 0.36 14.34
C ASN A 506 -12.56 1.02 13.51
N TRP A 507 -13.74 0.38 13.40
CA TRP A 507 -14.89 0.88 12.63
C TRP A 507 -15.92 1.65 13.46
N ASN A 508 -15.73 1.79 14.77
CA ASN A 508 -16.71 2.36 15.69
C ASN A 508 -16.05 3.04 16.89
N SER A 509 -15.23 4.03 16.61
CA SER A 509 -14.68 4.96 17.59
C SER A 509 -15.17 6.38 17.31
N LYS A 510 -14.91 7.34 18.21
CA LYS A 510 -15.07 8.78 17.95
C LYS A 510 -14.18 9.30 16.81
N LEU A 511 -13.20 8.50 16.38
CA LEU A 511 -12.31 8.81 15.25
C LEU A 511 -12.84 8.25 13.92
N SER A 512 -14.03 7.64 13.93
CA SER A 512 -14.64 7.05 12.75
C SER A 512 -15.52 8.06 12.02
N GLN A 513 -15.14 8.41 10.79
CA GLN A 513 -15.74 9.50 10.03
C GLN A 513 -17.09 9.10 9.42
N TRP A 514 -18.04 10.05 9.35
CA TRP A 514 -19.22 9.94 8.50
C TRP A 514 -18.89 10.41 7.07
N LEU A 515 -19.07 9.54 6.08
CA LEU A 515 -18.98 9.91 4.67
C LEU A 515 -20.39 10.20 4.15
N ALA A 516 -20.59 11.42 3.64
CA ALA A 516 -21.89 11.89 3.14
C ALA A 516 -21.99 11.82 1.60
N ASP A 517 -20.98 11.30 0.91
CA ASP A 517 -20.94 11.26 -0.55
C ASP A 517 -22.01 10.32 -1.13
N GLY A 518 -22.48 10.64 -2.34
CA GLY A 518 -23.60 9.93 -2.97
C GLY A 518 -23.33 8.45 -3.30
N ALA A 519 -22.07 8.01 -3.27
CA ALA A 519 -21.71 6.60 -3.45
C ALA A 519 -21.68 5.83 -2.12
N ASN A 520 -21.48 6.50 -0.98
CA ASN A 520 -21.13 5.87 0.29
C ASN A 520 -21.62 6.66 1.52
N GLU A 521 -22.93 6.82 1.70
CA GLU A 521 -23.54 7.28 2.97
C GLU A 521 -23.32 6.27 4.11
N LYS A 522 -22.10 6.18 4.60
CA LYS A 522 -21.63 5.16 5.54
C LYS A 522 -20.45 5.68 6.38
N GLY A 523 -20.17 4.99 7.47
CA GLY A 523 -19.00 5.29 8.29
C GLY A 523 -17.69 4.77 7.68
N ALA A 524 -16.59 5.51 7.87
CA ALA A 524 -15.21 5.12 7.58
C ALA A 524 -14.46 4.73 8.86
N GLN A 525 -13.42 3.90 8.71
CA GLN A 525 -12.59 3.43 9.82
C GLN A 525 -11.66 4.51 10.41
N THR A 526 -11.25 4.31 11.67
CA THR A 526 -10.33 5.16 12.46
C THR A 526 -9.02 5.44 11.73
N PHE A 527 -8.38 4.41 11.18
CA PHE A 527 -7.05 4.53 10.55
C PHE A 527 -7.12 4.74 9.03
N SER A 528 -8.04 5.58 8.55
CA SER A 528 -8.20 5.88 7.11
C SER A 528 -6.94 6.47 6.47
N ASN A 529 -6.12 7.20 7.23
CA ASN A 529 -4.85 7.81 6.81
C ASN A 529 -3.67 7.44 7.73
N GLN A 530 -3.76 6.31 8.44
CA GLN A 530 -2.74 5.79 9.37
C GLN A 530 -2.39 6.75 10.54
N ALA A 531 -3.39 7.45 11.07
CA ALA A 531 -3.26 8.34 12.21
C ALA A 531 -4.51 8.29 13.11
N LEU A 532 -4.40 8.88 14.30
CA LEU A 532 -5.48 9.01 15.29
C LEU A 532 -6.13 10.41 15.19
N ASN A 533 -6.72 10.72 14.04
CA ASN A 533 -7.27 12.07 13.80
C ASN A 533 -8.51 12.33 14.65
N THR A 534 -8.46 13.35 15.51
CA THR A 534 -9.61 13.75 16.31
C THR A 534 -10.64 14.52 15.47
N LEU A 535 -11.82 13.95 15.27
CA LEU A 535 -12.87 14.50 14.42
C LEU A 535 -13.80 15.47 15.17
N TYR A 536 -14.38 16.44 14.45
CA TYR A 536 -15.41 17.35 15.00
C TYR A 536 -16.83 16.83 14.82
N ASN A 537 -17.02 15.93 13.85
CA ASN A 537 -18.23 15.13 13.71
C ASN A 537 -17.84 13.69 13.40
N TYR A 538 -18.56 12.75 13.98
CA TYR A 538 -18.27 11.33 13.88
C TYR A 538 -19.55 10.51 13.90
N MET A 539 -19.44 9.27 13.46
CA MET A 539 -20.54 8.32 13.46
C MET A 539 -20.34 7.24 14.51
N VAL A 540 -21.45 6.72 15.00
CA VAL A 540 -21.51 5.62 15.94
C VAL A 540 -22.38 4.53 15.33
N ARG A 541 -21.83 3.33 15.26
CA ARG A 541 -22.50 2.12 14.78
C ARG A 541 -23.19 1.41 15.96
N PRO A 542 -24.52 1.23 15.92
CA PRO A 542 -25.21 0.24 16.74
C PRO A 542 -24.81 -1.19 16.33
N LEU A 543 -25.24 -2.19 17.11
CA LEU A 543 -24.85 -3.58 16.91
C LEU A 543 -25.11 -4.06 15.47
N LYS A 544 -26.28 -3.74 14.90
CA LYS A 544 -26.63 -4.16 13.54
C LYS A 544 -25.65 -3.65 12.49
N ALA A 545 -25.14 -2.43 12.63
CA ALA A 545 -24.16 -1.86 11.72
C ALA A 545 -22.72 -2.38 11.95
N LEU A 546 -22.49 -3.09 13.06
CA LEU A 546 -21.21 -3.76 13.38
C LEU A 546 -21.12 -5.18 12.82
N GLU A 547 -22.21 -5.75 12.30
CA GLU A 547 -22.27 -7.13 11.76
C GLU A 547 -21.09 -7.44 10.80
N THR A 548 -20.83 -6.54 9.85
CA THR A 548 -19.74 -6.67 8.86
C THR A 548 -18.33 -6.55 9.45
N SER A 549 -18.20 -5.94 10.64
CA SER A 549 -16.93 -5.81 11.36
C SER A 549 -16.71 -6.98 12.33
N TRP A 550 -17.80 -7.45 12.95
CA TRP A 550 -17.81 -8.56 13.89
C TRP A 550 -17.48 -9.88 13.19
N TYR A 551 -18.25 -10.26 12.17
CA TYR A 551 -18.02 -11.52 11.47
C TYR A 551 -16.69 -11.49 10.68
N LEU A 552 -15.82 -12.45 10.96
CA LEU A 552 -14.54 -12.57 10.28
C LEU A 552 -14.78 -13.19 8.89
N ASN A 553 -14.60 -12.39 7.83
CA ASN A 553 -14.62 -12.90 6.47
C ASN A 553 -13.24 -13.48 6.15
N ILE A 554 -13.02 -14.73 6.54
CA ILE A 554 -11.74 -15.43 6.38
C ILE A 554 -11.92 -16.69 5.55
N THR A 555 -10.97 -16.90 4.64
CA THR A 555 -10.79 -18.16 3.91
C THR A 555 -9.99 -19.13 4.77
N ASN A 556 -10.23 -20.42 4.64
CA ASN A 556 -9.49 -21.46 5.36
C ASN A 556 -8.56 -22.26 4.45
N TYR A 557 -7.53 -22.79 5.09
CA TYR A 557 -6.51 -23.67 4.53
C TYR A 557 -6.20 -24.75 5.58
N SER A 558 -5.61 -25.86 5.14
CA SER A 558 -5.15 -26.93 6.03
C SER A 558 -3.64 -26.92 6.07
N ILE A 559 -3.07 -26.41 7.16
CA ILE A 559 -1.63 -26.42 7.43
C ILE A 559 -1.34 -27.62 8.33
N SER A 560 -0.38 -28.45 7.90
CA SER A 560 0.02 -29.68 8.61
C SER A 560 1.44 -29.62 9.19
N THR A 561 2.18 -28.54 8.95
CA THR A 561 3.55 -28.37 9.43
C THR A 561 3.61 -27.73 10.81
N ASN A 562 4.78 -27.81 11.45
CA ASN A 562 4.95 -27.18 12.75
C ASN A 562 5.03 -25.66 12.55
N SER A 563 4.29 -24.93 13.38
CA SER A 563 4.37 -23.47 13.41
C SER A 563 4.43 -22.95 14.83
N MET A 564 5.26 -21.94 15.06
CA MET A 564 5.40 -21.31 16.37
C MET A 564 5.47 -19.80 16.23
N VAL A 565 4.72 -19.10 17.08
CA VAL A 565 4.68 -17.63 17.13
C VAL A 565 4.82 -17.18 18.57
N GLN A 566 5.68 -16.20 18.82
CA GLN A 566 5.89 -15.65 20.15
C GLN A 566 6.18 -14.15 20.09
N PRO A 567 5.68 -13.36 21.07
CA PRO A 567 6.07 -11.97 21.18
C PRO A 567 7.50 -11.98 21.76
N LEU A 568 8.47 -11.62 20.94
CA LEU A 568 9.88 -11.72 21.26
C LEU A 568 10.64 -10.64 20.49
N ASP A 569 11.60 -10.02 21.16
CA ASP A 569 12.54 -9.10 20.55
C ASP A 569 13.53 -9.86 19.68
N SER A 570 13.72 -9.39 18.45
CA SER A 570 14.55 -10.01 17.42
C SER A 570 16.00 -10.24 17.85
N ARG A 571 16.49 -9.46 18.82
CA ARG A 571 17.85 -9.57 19.37
C ARG A 571 18.07 -10.80 20.26
N PHE A 572 16.99 -11.43 20.75
CA PHE A 572 17.07 -12.56 21.71
C PHE A 572 16.56 -13.88 21.15
N ILE A 573 16.44 -14.00 19.83
CA ILE A 573 16.08 -15.26 19.18
C ILE A 573 17.18 -16.30 19.44
N SER A 574 16.77 -17.49 19.85
CA SER A 574 17.67 -18.61 20.19
C SER A 574 17.50 -19.84 19.29
N LEU A 575 16.60 -19.76 18.31
CA LEU A 575 16.21 -20.90 17.48
C LEU A 575 16.96 -20.89 16.15
N GLU A 576 17.57 -22.03 15.80
CA GLU A 576 18.19 -22.20 14.49
C GLU A 576 17.16 -22.29 13.37
N ARG A 577 17.42 -21.54 12.28
CA ARG A 577 16.57 -21.51 11.08
C ARG A 577 17.40 -21.64 9.82
N ASP A 578 16.83 -22.30 8.82
CA ASP A 578 17.49 -22.53 7.53
C ASP A 578 17.34 -21.32 6.61
N ILE A 579 16.20 -20.63 6.74
CA ILE A 579 15.86 -19.46 5.96
C ILE A 579 15.28 -18.40 6.90
N TRP A 580 15.84 -17.19 6.89
CA TRP A 580 15.21 -16.00 7.48
C TRP A 580 14.62 -15.12 6.39
N ILE A 581 13.37 -14.71 6.50
CA ILE A 581 12.77 -13.70 5.61
C ILE A 581 12.17 -12.62 6.49
N THR A 582 12.64 -11.38 6.34
CA THR A 582 12.32 -10.29 7.27
C THR A 582 11.99 -9.01 6.53
N ASP A 583 10.99 -8.28 7.04
CA ASP A 583 10.60 -6.92 6.63
C ASP A 583 10.72 -5.98 7.84
N PRO A 584 11.94 -5.55 8.20
CA PRO A 584 12.18 -4.77 9.41
C PRO A 584 11.64 -3.32 9.29
N PRO A 585 11.46 -2.62 10.42
CA PRO A 585 10.97 -1.25 10.42
C PRO A 585 12.07 -0.26 9.97
N TYR A 586 11.97 0.31 8.77
CA TYR A 586 12.88 1.37 8.31
C TYR A 586 12.20 2.75 8.23
N ALA A 587 12.97 3.80 8.56
CA ALA A 587 12.78 5.19 8.15
C ALA A 587 11.37 5.81 8.37
N ASP A 588 10.75 5.59 9.53
CA ASP A 588 9.62 6.37 10.05
C ASP A 588 8.33 6.40 9.22
N ALA A 589 8.11 5.47 8.27
CA ALA A 589 6.91 5.52 7.43
C ALA A 589 5.60 5.32 8.22
N ILE A 590 5.58 4.38 9.18
CA ILE A 590 4.40 4.06 10.01
C ILE A 590 4.82 3.77 11.45
N MET A 591 4.18 4.43 12.42
CA MET A 591 4.46 4.26 13.86
C MET A 591 3.68 3.06 14.44
N TYR A 592 4.02 1.83 14.03
CA TYR A 592 3.31 0.60 14.40
C TYR A 592 3.14 0.43 15.92
N HIS A 593 4.21 0.66 16.67
CA HIS A 593 4.26 0.54 18.13
C HIS A 593 3.24 1.45 18.82
N GLU A 594 3.08 2.70 18.39
CA GLU A 594 2.09 3.63 18.93
C GLU A 594 0.66 3.30 18.47
N LEU A 595 0.46 3.06 17.17
CA LEU A 595 -0.89 2.87 16.64
C LEU A 595 -1.52 1.54 17.09
N SER A 596 -0.71 0.51 17.31
CA SER A 596 -1.16 -0.80 17.78
C SER A 596 -1.71 -0.77 19.22
N GLU A 597 -1.31 0.20 20.04
CA GLU A 597 -1.76 0.35 21.43
C GLU A 597 -3.28 0.56 21.50
N PHE A 598 -3.87 1.16 20.46
CA PHE A 598 -5.32 1.25 20.30
C PHE A 598 -6.00 -0.13 20.38
N PHE A 599 -5.41 -1.16 19.78
CA PHE A 599 -5.92 -2.53 19.83
C PHE A 599 -5.46 -3.25 21.10
N LEU A 600 -4.19 -3.06 21.49
CA LEU A 600 -3.63 -3.70 22.68
C LEU A 600 -4.42 -3.35 23.94
N ALA A 601 -4.93 -2.12 24.05
CA ALA A 601 -5.75 -1.68 25.17
C ALA A 601 -7.05 -2.47 25.35
N TRP A 602 -7.56 -3.11 24.28
CA TRP A 602 -8.70 -4.04 24.35
C TRP A 602 -8.28 -5.49 24.60
N TYR A 603 -7.01 -5.83 24.37
CA TYR A 603 -6.50 -7.21 24.36
C TYR A 603 -5.70 -7.56 25.62
N GLU A 604 -5.04 -6.58 26.25
CA GLU A 604 -3.96 -6.78 27.23
C GLU A 604 -4.31 -7.81 28.32
N LYS A 605 -5.49 -7.72 28.93
CA LYS A 605 -5.88 -8.58 30.05
C LYS A 605 -6.22 -9.99 29.57
N LYS A 606 -6.88 -10.12 28.42
CA LYS A 606 -7.23 -11.42 27.82
C LYS A 606 -6.01 -12.13 27.25
N LEU A 607 -5.05 -11.40 26.67
CA LEU A 607 -3.78 -11.96 26.19
C LEU A 607 -3.05 -12.70 27.30
N LYS A 608 -2.99 -12.12 28.51
CA LYS A 608 -2.34 -12.75 29.67
C LYS A 608 -3.05 -14.01 30.15
N LEU A 609 -4.35 -14.13 29.93
CA LEU A 609 -5.14 -15.32 30.29
C LEU A 609 -4.90 -16.48 29.30
N ILE A 610 -4.96 -16.19 28.00
CA ILE A 610 -4.84 -17.20 26.93
C ILE A 610 -3.37 -17.60 26.72
N PHE A 611 -2.46 -16.64 26.81
CA PHE A 611 -1.03 -16.83 26.62
C PHE A 611 -0.25 -16.35 27.87
N PRO A 612 -0.23 -17.12 28.97
CA PRO A 612 0.41 -16.70 30.22
C PRO A 612 1.91 -16.38 30.11
N ASN A 613 2.58 -16.97 29.12
CA ASN A 613 4.01 -16.77 28.86
C ASN A 613 4.30 -15.57 27.95
N TRP A 614 3.27 -14.95 27.37
CA TRP A 614 3.43 -13.76 26.54
C TRP A 614 3.44 -12.53 27.43
N TYR A 615 4.33 -11.59 27.13
CA TYR A 615 4.13 -10.23 27.62
C TYR A 615 2.97 -9.59 26.87
N ASN A 616 2.29 -8.67 27.54
CA ASN A 616 1.04 -8.06 27.07
C ASN A 616 1.08 -6.53 27.09
N ASP A 617 2.25 -5.94 27.31
CA ASP A 617 2.52 -4.51 27.23
C ASP A 617 3.15 -4.12 25.88
N SER A 618 3.11 -2.83 25.55
CA SER A 618 3.49 -2.29 24.22
C SER A 618 4.95 -2.59 23.82
N LYS A 619 5.87 -2.63 24.79
CA LYS A 619 7.33 -2.71 24.60
C LYS A 619 7.89 -1.66 23.62
N ARG A 620 7.16 -0.58 23.32
CA ARG A 620 7.60 0.48 22.40
C ARG A 620 9.00 1.05 22.66
N ALA A 621 9.43 1.09 23.92
CA ALA A 621 10.78 1.56 24.29
C ALA A 621 11.92 0.68 23.75
N LEU A 622 11.63 -0.58 23.43
CA LEU A 622 12.59 -1.52 22.83
C LEU A 622 12.55 -1.51 21.31
N ALA A 623 11.58 -0.83 20.70
CA ALA A 623 11.36 -0.86 19.27
C ALA A 623 12.53 -0.17 18.52
N ILE A 624 13.04 -0.85 17.51
CA ILE A 624 14.14 -0.38 16.67
C ILE A 624 13.59 0.68 15.70
N GLN A 625 13.92 1.97 15.92
CA GLN A 625 13.33 3.09 15.16
C GLN A 625 14.25 4.28 14.90
N GLY A 626 13.92 5.03 13.84
CA GLY A 626 14.58 6.27 13.44
C GLY A 626 15.83 6.04 12.58
N SER A 627 16.56 7.12 12.30
CA SER A 627 17.87 7.10 11.61
C SER A 627 19.05 7.26 12.59
N SER A 628 18.79 7.05 13.89
CA SER A 628 19.76 7.30 14.96
C SER A 628 20.83 6.20 15.07
N GLU A 629 21.88 6.44 15.86
CA GLU A 629 22.87 5.43 16.21
C GLU A 629 22.23 4.19 16.87
N GLY A 630 21.26 4.39 17.77
CA GLY A 630 20.54 3.29 18.44
C GLY A 630 19.79 2.39 17.47
N PHE A 631 19.24 2.96 16.39
CA PHE A 631 18.63 2.20 15.30
C PHE A 631 19.63 1.29 14.61
N ARG A 632 20.76 1.85 14.15
CA ARG A 632 21.80 1.13 13.42
C ARG A 632 22.38 -0.01 14.26
N ASN A 633 22.67 0.24 15.54
CA ASN A 633 23.18 -0.78 16.45
C ASN A 633 22.15 -1.89 16.73
N GLY A 634 20.88 -1.54 16.97
CA GLY A 634 19.83 -2.55 17.19
C GLY A 634 19.59 -3.46 15.96
N MET A 635 19.70 -2.90 14.76
CA MET A 635 19.64 -3.69 13.52
C MET A 635 20.86 -4.60 13.35
N VAL A 636 22.07 -4.12 13.66
CA VAL A 636 23.29 -4.96 13.64
C VAL A 636 23.18 -6.11 14.63
N GLU A 637 22.74 -5.86 15.86
CA GLU A 637 22.52 -6.90 16.86
C GLU A 637 21.50 -7.94 16.38
N THR A 638 20.40 -7.49 15.79
CA THR A 638 19.36 -8.38 15.26
C THR A 638 19.90 -9.28 14.15
N TYR A 639 20.50 -8.70 13.11
CA TYR A 639 20.97 -9.49 11.97
C TYR A 639 22.16 -10.37 12.33
N ARG A 640 23.06 -9.90 13.19
CA ARG A 640 24.14 -10.73 13.73
C ARG A 640 23.57 -11.90 14.53
N ASN A 641 22.53 -11.67 15.34
CA ASN A 641 21.89 -12.75 16.10
C ASN A 641 21.22 -13.77 15.18
N SER A 642 20.49 -13.33 14.15
CA SER A 642 19.94 -14.23 13.12
C SER A 642 21.05 -15.01 12.41
N ALA A 643 22.15 -14.36 12.02
CA ALA A 643 23.29 -15.00 11.36
C ALA A 643 23.98 -16.04 12.26
N ASN A 644 24.08 -15.80 13.57
CA ASN A 644 24.62 -16.76 14.52
C ASN A 644 23.75 -18.02 14.66
N HIS A 645 22.44 -17.90 14.46
CA HIS A 645 21.46 -18.99 14.52
C HIS A 645 21.06 -19.50 13.12
N MET A 646 21.99 -19.43 12.17
CA MET A 646 21.86 -20.00 10.84
C MET A 646 22.97 -21.02 10.61
N PRO A 647 22.70 -22.20 10.04
CA PRO A 647 23.72 -23.03 9.40
C PRO A 647 24.49 -22.30 8.28
N ASP A 648 25.62 -22.84 7.84
CA ASP A 648 26.46 -22.17 6.82
C ASP A 648 25.88 -22.24 5.40
N ASN A 649 25.03 -23.22 5.11
CA ASN A 649 24.28 -23.36 3.85
C ASN A 649 22.96 -22.57 3.84
N SER A 650 22.62 -21.88 4.93
CA SER A 650 21.40 -21.09 5.09
C SER A 650 21.44 -19.76 4.36
N VAL A 651 20.26 -19.14 4.23
CA VAL A 651 20.07 -17.89 3.49
C VAL A 651 19.17 -16.94 4.28
N GLN A 652 19.42 -15.65 4.16
CA GLN A 652 18.53 -14.62 4.69
C GLN A 652 18.02 -13.72 3.55
N ILE A 653 16.74 -13.36 3.59
CA ILE A 653 16.13 -12.38 2.71
C ILE A 653 15.71 -11.18 3.54
N VAL A 654 16.23 -10.01 3.19
CA VAL A 654 15.77 -8.73 3.73
C VAL A 654 14.92 -8.05 2.67
N MET A 655 13.65 -7.83 3.00
CA MET A 655 12.75 -7.00 2.21
C MET A 655 12.97 -5.55 2.61
N PHE A 656 13.35 -4.71 1.66
CA PHE A 656 13.74 -3.33 1.92
C PHE A 656 13.35 -2.41 0.77
N THR A 657 12.99 -1.16 1.10
CA THR A 657 12.77 -0.12 0.11
C THR A 657 13.00 1.27 0.68
N HIS A 658 13.85 2.07 0.03
CA HIS A 658 13.98 3.50 0.31
C HIS A 658 14.48 4.27 -0.92
N GLN A 659 14.14 5.57 -1.05
CA GLN A 659 14.63 6.43 -2.15
C GLN A 659 16.01 7.03 -1.87
N ASP A 660 16.31 7.24 -0.59
CA ASP A 660 17.53 7.93 -0.17
C ASP A 660 18.74 6.97 -0.21
N PRO A 661 19.77 7.27 -1.02
CA PRO A 661 21.01 6.49 -1.08
C PRO A 661 21.72 6.38 0.28
N SER A 662 21.55 7.35 1.17
CA SER A 662 22.16 7.32 2.51
C SER A 662 21.60 6.17 3.36
N VAL A 663 20.31 5.86 3.24
CA VAL A 663 19.66 4.74 3.95
C VAL A 663 20.13 3.40 3.38
N TRP A 664 20.33 3.32 2.06
CA TRP A 664 20.94 2.14 1.42
C TRP A 664 22.37 1.90 1.90
N ALA A 665 23.16 2.97 2.04
CA ALA A 665 24.51 2.90 2.57
C ALA A 665 24.52 2.46 4.05
N ASP A 666 23.60 2.96 4.88
CA ASP A 666 23.47 2.52 6.26
C ASP A 666 23.05 1.05 6.35
N LEU A 667 22.15 0.59 5.49
CA LEU A 667 21.81 -0.83 5.39
C LEU A 667 23.02 -1.68 4.99
N ALA A 668 23.81 -1.22 4.02
CA ALA A 668 25.05 -1.90 3.62
C ALA A 668 25.99 -2.09 4.82
N LEU A 669 26.19 -1.04 5.62
CA LEU A 669 27.02 -1.07 6.83
C LEU A 669 26.45 -2.02 7.89
N ILE A 670 25.13 -2.00 8.09
CA ILE A 670 24.44 -2.89 9.04
C ILE A 670 24.67 -4.36 8.67
N LEU A 671 24.41 -4.71 7.40
CA LEU A 671 24.54 -6.10 6.92
C LEU A 671 26.00 -6.55 6.98
N TRP A 672 26.92 -5.69 6.57
CA TRP A 672 28.35 -5.98 6.60
C TRP A 672 28.87 -6.19 8.03
N ALA A 673 28.51 -5.30 8.96
CA ALA A 673 28.85 -5.46 10.38
C ALA A 673 28.21 -6.70 11.01
N SER A 674 27.08 -7.16 10.49
CA SER A 674 26.38 -8.36 10.96
C SER A 674 27.03 -9.67 10.47
N GLY A 675 28.07 -9.59 9.63
CA GLY A 675 28.73 -10.78 9.07
C GLY A 675 27.98 -11.38 7.88
N LEU A 676 27.18 -10.57 7.19
CA LEU A 676 26.39 -10.98 6.03
C LEU A 676 26.94 -10.35 4.76
N ARG A 677 26.77 -11.05 3.64
CA ARG A 677 27.06 -10.55 2.29
C ARG A 677 25.85 -10.69 1.38
N VAL A 678 25.67 -9.74 0.48
CA VAL A 678 24.62 -9.77 -0.53
C VAL A 678 25.06 -10.69 -1.68
N THR A 679 24.24 -11.66 -2.06
CA THR A 679 24.50 -12.55 -3.21
C THR A 679 23.68 -12.18 -4.43
N SER A 680 22.45 -11.73 -4.25
CA SER A 680 21.59 -11.18 -5.32
C SER A 680 20.60 -10.16 -4.76
N ALA A 681 19.98 -9.36 -5.62
CA ALA A 681 18.79 -8.61 -5.25
C ALA A 681 17.81 -8.43 -6.40
N TRP A 682 16.53 -8.31 -6.06
CA TRP A 682 15.44 -8.14 -7.02
C TRP A 682 14.47 -7.07 -6.53
N CYS A 683 14.09 -6.14 -7.41
CA CYS A 683 12.97 -5.24 -7.17
C CYS A 683 11.68 -5.92 -7.62
N ILE A 684 10.61 -5.87 -6.83
CA ILE A 684 9.27 -6.33 -7.19
C ILE A 684 8.29 -5.19 -6.92
N ALA A 685 7.46 -4.81 -7.89
CA ALA A 685 6.40 -3.83 -7.63
C ALA A 685 5.36 -4.45 -6.67
N THR A 686 5.22 -3.87 -5.48
CA THR A 686 4.36 -4.41 -4.40
C THR A 686 3.37 -3.41 -3.86
N GLU A 687 3.40 -2.15 -4.30
CA GLU A 687 2.52 -1.09 -3.82
C GLU A 687 1.55 -0.62 -4.91
N THR A 688 0.38 -0.16 -4.47
CA THR A 688 -0.69 0.30 -5.36
C THR A 688 -0.67 1.82 -5.45
N ASP A 689 -1.13 2.38 -6.57
CA ASP A 689 -1.39 3.82 -6.65
C ASP A 689 -2.29 4.23 -5.48
N ALA A 690 -1.76 5.06 -4.57
CA ALA A 690 -2.42 5.36 -3.31
C ALA A 690 -3.81 5.97 -3.54
N SER A 691 -4.87 5.24 -3.14
CA SER A 691 -6.23 5.77 -3.10
C SER A 691 -6.46 6.52 -1.79
N GLY A 692 -6.05 7.78 -1.76
CA GLY A 692 -6.27 8.70 -0.64
C GLY A 692 -5.44 9.99 -0.78
N PHE A 693 -5.92 11.08 -0.19
CA PHE A 693 -5.42 12.48 -0.28
C PHE A 693 -3.93 12.74 0.11
N LYS A 694 -3.06 11.74 0.13
CA LYS A 694 -1.61 11.89 0.30
C LYS A 694 -0.87 11.37 -0.92
N ALA A 695 -0.87 12.19 -1.96
CA ALA A 695 0.00 12.08 -3.12
C ALA A 695 1.43 12.51 -2.75
N GLY A 696 2.25 11.58 -2.27
CA GLY A 696 3.69 11.77 -2.05
C GLY A 696 4.53 10.78 -2.86
N ASN A 697 5.81 11.08 -3.05
CA ASN A 697 6.82 10.22 -3.69
C ASN A 697 7.13 8.96 -2.87
N TYR A 698 6.20 8.01 -2.81
CA TYR A 698 6.48 6.70 -2.22
C TYR A 698 7.06 5.77 -3.28
N VAL A 699 8.10 5.03 -2.91
CA VAL A 699 8.66 3.96 -3.77
C VAL A 699 7.63 2.86 -3.91
N GLN A 700 7.45 2.37 -5.14
CA GLN A 700 6.36 1.46 -5.49
C GLN A 700 6.75 -0.03 -5.50
N GLY A 701 8.01 -0.37 -5.22
CA GLY A 701 8.51 -1.75 -5.20
C GLY A 701 9.25 -2.14 -3.92
N THR A 702 9.15 -3.41 -3.54
CA THR A 702 9.96 -4.06 -2.49
C THR A 702 11.24 -4.61 -3.10
N VAL A 703 12.40 -4.28 -2.56
CA VAL A 703 13.67 -4.93 -2.94
C VAL A 703 13.92 -6.13 -2.03
N LEU A 704 14.17 -7.29 -2.61
CA LEU A 704 14.54 -8.51 -1.93
C LEU A 704 16.06 -8.62 -2.00
N LEU A 705 16.75 -8.44 -0.87
CA LEU A 705 18.19 -8.67 -0.75
C LEU A 705 18.43 -10.10 -0.27
N ILE A 706 19.07 -10.92 -1.10
CA ILE A 706 19.43 -12.30 -0.77
C ILE A 706 20.82 -12.27 -0.14
N LEU A 707 20.94 -12.80 1.07
CA LEU A 707 22.11 -12.71 1.91
C LEU A 707 22.63 -14.08 2.32
N ARG A 708 23.94 -14.24 2.35
CA ARG A 708 24.62 -15.40 2.96
C ARG A 708 25.60 -14.95 4.02
N LYS A 709 25.99 -15.87 4.91
CA LYS A 709 27.12 -15.63 5.82
C LYS A 709 28.38 -15.24 5.04
N HIS A 710 29.13 -14.33 5.61
CA HIS A 710 30.45 -13.96 5.13
C HIS A 710 31.48 -14.95 5.66
N ILE A 711 32.13 -15.69 4.75
CA ILE A 711 33.12 -16.74 5.06
C ILE A 711 34.49 -16.37 4.46
N SER A 712 34.59 -15.27 3.72
CA SER A 712 35.82 -14.85 3.05
C SER A 712 36.74 -14.08 4.01
N ASN A 713 38.04 -14.18 3.82
CA ASN A 713 39.06 -13.38 4.53
C ASN A 713 39.72 -12.33 3.64
N GLU A 714 39.18 -12.08 2.44
CA GLU A 714 39.74 -11.13 1.47
C GLU A 714 39.51 -9.67 1.91
N THR A 715 40.49 -8.81 1.62
CA THR A 715 40.47 -7.36 1.84
C THR A 715 40.64 -6.63 0.51
N ALA A 716 40.08 -5.41 0.38
CA ALA A 716 40.19 -4.59 -0.82
C ALA A 716 40.34 -3.10 -0.46
N PHE A 717 40.77 -2.30 -1.44
CA PHE A 717 40.79 -0.83 -1.35
C PHE A 717 39.66 -0.21 -2.17
N LEU A 718 39.24 1.02 -1.85
CA LEU A 718 38.14 1.69 -2.54
C LEU A 718 38.41 1.90 -4.04
N ASP A 719 39.65 2.20 -4.41
CA ASP A 719 40.09 2.36 -5.79
C ASP A 719 40.00 1.06 -6.60
N GLU A 720 40.19 -0.10 -5.97
CA GLU A 720 39.96 -1.42 -6.56
C GLU A 720 38.47 -1.77 -6.68
N ILE A 721 37.62 -1.22 -5.81
CA ILE A 721 36.18 -1.49 -5.77
C ILE A 721 35.45 -0.74 -6.89
N TYR A 722 35.80 0.52 -7.18
CA TYR A 722 35.08 1.31 -8.20
C TYR A 722 35.01 0.61 -9.58
N PRO A 723 36.12 0.09 -10.16
CA PRO A 723 36.07 -0.64 -11.43
C PRO A 723 35.26 -1.96 -11.36
N GLN A 724 35.27 -2.61 -10.20
CA GLN A 724 34.50 -3.84 -9.97
C GLN A 724 33.00 -3.56 -9.91
N VAL A 725 32.59 -2.48 -9.23
CA VAL A 725 31.20 -2.02 -9.21
C VAL A 725 30.75 -1.69 -10.64
N GLU A 726 31.58 -0.97 -11.41
CA GLU A 726 31.24 -0.67 -12.80
C GLU A 726 31.05 -1.94 -13.64
N THR A 727 31.92 -2.93 -13.49
CA THR A 727 31.82 -4.21 -14.19
C THR A 727 30.57 -4.98 -13.78
N GLU A 728 30.32 -5.11 -12.47
CA GLU A 728 29.17 -5.85 -11.93
C GLU A 728 27.84 -5.20 -12.33
N VAL A 729 27.75 -3.86 -12.29
CA VAL A 729 26.55 -3.13 -12.75
C VAL A 729 26.27 -3.44 -14.22
N LYS A 730 27.28 -3.35 -15.09
CA LYS A 730 27.11 -3.67 -16.52
C LYS A 730 26.72 -5.13 -16.76
N GLU A 731 27.34 -6.07 -16.05
CA GLU A 731 26.99 -7.49 -16.15
C GLU A 731 25.55 -7.75 -15.68
N GLN A 732 25.15 -7.18 -14.55
CA GLN A 732 23.79 -7.31 -14.01
C GLN A 732 22.76 -6.78 -15.01
N LEU A 733 23.00 -5.59 -15.58
CA LEU A 733 22.13 -5.00 -16.59
C LEU A 733 22.07 -5.84 -17.87
N ASN A 734 23.21 -6.35 -18.35
CA ASN A 734 23.24 -7.24 -19.52
C ASN A 734 22.43 -8.52 -19.30
N ARG A 735 22.51 -9.12 -18.10
CA ARG A 735 21.69 -10.29 -17.74
C ARG A 735 20.21 -9.95 -17.76
N MET A 736 19.82 -8.79 -17.23
CA MET A 736 18.43 -8.33 -17.24
C MET A 736 17.92 -8.07 -18.66
N LEU A 737 18.68 -7.35 -19.50
CA LEU A 737 18.35 -7.08 -20.90
C LEU A 737 18.27 -8.36 -21.75
N PHE A 738 19.14 -9.35 -21.48
CA PHE A 738 19.08 -10.64 -22.17
C PHE A 738 17.80 -11.44 -21.83
N LEU A 739 17.29 -11.26 -20.60
CA LEU A 739 16.06 -11.90 -20.12
C LEU A 739 14.79 -11.11 -20.49
N GLU A 740 14.93 -9.95 -21.12
CA GLU A 740 13.83 -9.08 -21.54
C GLU A 740 13.08 -9.72 -22.71
N ASP A 741 11.76 -9.89 -22.53
CA ASP A 741 10.89 -10.37 -23.61
C ASP A 741 10.50 -9.17 -24.48
N LYS A 742 10.64 -9.31 -25.81
CA LYS A 742 10.34 -8.24 -26.76
C LYS A 742 8.85 -7.96 -26.89
N GLU A 743 7.98 -8.91 -26.53
CA GLU A 743 6.53 -8.74 -26.61
C GLU A 743 5.89 -8.30 -25.28
N ASP A 744 6.53 -8.54 -24.13
CA ASP A 744 6.09 -8.09 -22.79
C ASP A 744 7.33 -7.70 -21.94
N PRO A 745 7.75 -6.41 -21.93
CA PRO A 745 8.94 -5.96 -21.22
C PRO A 745 8.94 -6.42 -19.75
N ASN A 746 10.03 -7.07 -19.33
CA ASN A 746 10.11 -7.71 -18.02
C ASN A 746 10.57 -6.77 -16.89
N PHE A 747 11.06 -5.57 -17.21
CA PHE A 747 11.68 -4.64 -16.26
C PHE A 747 11.35 -3.19 -16.62
N GLY A 748 11.09 -2.35 -15.62
CA GLY A 748 10.99 -0.90 -15.78
C GLY A 748 12.32 -0.18 -15.52
N ASP A 749 12.43 1.10 -15.88
CA ASP A 749 13.68 1.87 -15.71
C ASP A 749 14.10 2.05 -14.24
N THR A 750 13.15 2.11 -13.31
CA THR A 750 13.44 2.11 -11.87
C THR A 750 14.01 0.77 -11.39
N ASP A 751 13.66 -0.35 -12.03
CA ASP A 751 14.21 -1.67 -11.70
C ASP A 751 15.69 -1.77 -12.09
N TYR A 752 16.07 -1.15 -13.22
CA TYR A 752 17.48 -1.09 -13.63
C TYR A 752 18.34 -0.24 -12.68
N GLN A 753 17.80 0.86 -12.15
CA GLN A 753 18.49 1.66 -11.13
C GLN A 753 18.66 0.88 -9.81
N LEU A 754 17.62 0.19 -9.37
CA LEU A 754 17.69 -0.66 -8.17
C LEU A 754 18.64 -1.85 -8.36
N ALA A 755 18.72 -2.40 -9.57
CA ALA A 755 19.71 -3.40 -9.91
C ALA A 755 21.15 -2.86 -9.81
N ALA A 756 21.36 -1.58 -10.11
CA ALA A 756 22.65 -0.93 -9.93
C ALA A 756 23.02 -0.79 -8.44
N TYR A 757 22.08 -0.39 -7.58
CA TYR A 757 22.28 -0.39 -6.12
C TYR A 757 22.63 -1.79 -5.60
N ALA A 758 21.89 -2.81 -6.05
CA ALA A 758 22.14 -4.19 -5.67
C ALA A 758 23.52 -4.69 -6.12
N ALA A 759 23.91 -4.38 -7.35
CA ALA A 759 25.23 -4.73 -7.89
C ALA A 759 26.34 -4.07 -7.06
N ALA A 760 26.20 -2.78 -6.73
CA ALA A 760 27.15 -2.08 -5.86
C ALA A 760 27.25 -2.75 -4.47
N LEU A 761 26.11 -3.08 -3.85
CA LEU A 761 26.06 -3.76 -2.56
C LEU A 761 26.74 -5.14 -2.59
N ARG A 762 26.56 -5.91 -3.66
CA ARG A 762 27.20 -7.23 -3.83
C ARG A 762 28.72 -7.12 -3.84
N VAL A 763 29.27 -6.12 -4.52
CA VAL A 763 30.72 -5.88 -4.52
C VAL A 763 31.20 -5.37 -3.17
N LEU A 764 30.50 -4.39 -2.58
CA LEU A 764 30.86 -3.78 -1.30
C LEU A 764 30.86 -4.80 -0.14
N THR A 765 29.89 -5.71 -0.11
CA THR A 765 29.76 -6.70 0.96
C THR A 765 30.52 -8.01 0.69
N LYS A 766 31.23 -8.12 -0.44
CA LYS A 766 32.04 -9.29 -0.79
C LYS A 766 33.28 -9.44 0.10
N TYR A 767 33.90 -8.32 0.45
CA TYR A 767 35.16 -8.26 1.18
C TYR A 767 34.95 -8.21 2.69
N LYS A 768 35.90 -8.75 3.47
CA LYS A 768 35.82 -8.74 4.93
C LYS A 768 36.11 -7.36 5.51
N ALA A 769 37.11 -6.70 4.95
CA ALA A 769 37.46 -5.32 5.28
C ALA A 769 37.76 -4.56 3.98
N ILE A 770 37.33 -3.29 3.96
CA ILE A 770 37.79 -2.31 2.99
C ILE A 770 38.66 -1.37 3.79
N GLU A 771 39.96 -1.34 3.53
CA GLU A 771 40.94 -0.65 4.40
C GLU A 771 40.60 0.83 4.60
N ASP A 772 40.00 1.46 3.59
CA ASP A 772 39.58 2.87 3.62
C ASP A 772 38.29 3.13 4.45
N ILE A 773 37.59 2.08 4.91
CA ILE A 773 36.31 2.18 5.61
C ILE A 773 36.36 1.48 6.97
N ASP A 774 36.32 2.26 8.04
CA ASP A 774 36.06 1.76 9.38
C ASP A 774 34.53 1.67 9.62
N VAL A 775 34.01 0.45 9.53
CA VAL A 775 32.58 0.14 9.69
C VAL A 775 32.03 0.59 11.04
N GLN A 776 32.78 0.40 12.13
CA GLN A 776 32.33 0.76 13.49
C GLN A 776 32.30 2.28 13.68
N ARG A 777 33.30 2.98 13.13
CA ARG A 777 33.32 4.44 13.12
C ARG A 777 32.17 5.01 12.29
N GLU A 778 31.87 4.46 11.12
CA GLU A 778 30.78 4.95 10.27
C GLU A 778 29.39 4.67 10.85
N LEU A 779 29.19 3.55 11.56
CA LEU A 779 27.95 3.23 12.27
C LEU A 779 27.70 4.12 13.49
N SER A 780 28.75 4.59 14.17
CA SER A 780 28.63 5.47 15.35
C SER A 780 28.57 6.96 15.00
N LYS A 781 29.03 7.36 13.80
CA LYS A 781 29.09 8.77 13.40
C LYS A 781 27.69 9.39 13.23
N VAL A 782 27.44 10.51 13.91
CA VAL A 782 26.28 11.39 13.66
C VAL A 782 26.64 12.35 12.54
N ARG A 783 25.99 12.21 11.37
CA ARG A 783 26.34 12.97 10.16
C ARG A 783 25.69 14.35 10.13
N GLN A 784 26.42 15.35 9.65
CA GLN A 784 25.83 16.67 9.36
C GLN A 784 25.00 16.63 8.08
N LYS A 785 24.06 17.57 7.92
CA LYS A 785 23.24 17.70 6.71
C LYS A 785 24.15 17.90 5.49
N ASN A 786 24.13 16.96 4.55
CA ASN A 786 24.96 16.86 3.32
C ASN A 786 26.35 16.20 3.46
N GLU A 787 26.72 15.67 4.63
CA GLU A 787 27.94 14.89 4.77
C GLU A 787 27.71 13.44 4.29
N LYS A 788 28.23 13.11 3.11
CA LYS A 788 28.07 11.77 2.50
C LYS A 788 29.10 10.80 3.04
N ASN A 789 28.70 9.54 3.23
CA ASN A 789 29.65 8.48 3.57
C ASN A 789 30.30 7.89 2.30
N PRO A 790 31.47 7.23 2.41
CA PRO A 790 32.15 6.66 1.24
C PRO A 790 31.31 5.65 0.46
N LEU A 791 30.47 4.85 1.12
CA LEU A 791 29.58 3.89 0.45
C LEU A 791 28.46 4.59 -0.33
N GLU A 792 27.92 5.68 0.19
CA GLU A 792 26.90 6.51 -0.46
C GLU A 792 27.42 7.03 -1.81
N LEU A 793 28.68 7.48 -1.84
CA LEU A 793 29.33 7.90 -3.09
C LEU A 793 29.49 6.74 -4.09
N VAL A 794 29.83 5.55 -3.62
CA VAL A 794 29.92 4.34 -4.49
C VAL A 794 28.55 3.97 -5.05
N ILE A 795 27.50 4.02 -4.23
CA ILE A 795 26.12 3.70 -4.60
C ILE A 795 25.57 4.72 -5.62
N GLU A 796 25.81 6.02 -5.40
CA GLU A 796 25.44 7.07 -6.36
C GLU A 796 26.16 6.91 -7.70
N ASN A 797 27.46 6.59 -7.66
CA ASN A 797 28.24 6.33 -8.86
C ASN A 797 27.71 5.11 -9.63
N ALA A 798 27.25 4.06 -8.94
CA ALA A 798 26.66 2.88 -9.57
C ALA A 798 25.39 3.21 -10.36
N VAL A 799 24.51 4.07 -9.84
CA VAL A 799 23.31 4.52 -10.57
C VAL A 799 23.69 5.34 -11.79
N LYS A 800 24.66 6.23 -11.64
CA LYS A 800 25.15 7.02 -12.78
C LYS A 800 25.67 6.11 -13.89
N ILE A 801 26.47 5.09 -13.55
CA ILE A 801 26.96 4.08 -14.48
C ILE A 801 25.79 3.36 -15.18
N ALA A 802 24.75 2.98 -14.44
CA ALA A 802 23.57 2.32 -15.01
C ALA A 802 22.82 3.23 -16.00
N CYS A 803 22.56 4.49 -15.62
CA CYS A 803 21.91 5.47 -16.49
C CYS A 803 22.73 5.77 -17.76
N ASP A 804 24.05 5.79 -17.67
CA ASP A 804 24.94 5.99 -18.82
C ASP A 804 25.02 4.75 -19.73
N TYR A 805 24.79 3.55 -19.17
CA TYR A 805 24.81 2.29 -19.91
C TYR A 805 23.49 1.99 -20.64
N LEU A 806 22.35 2.40 -20.06
CA LEU A 806 21.00 2.19 -20.61
C LEU A 806 20.67 3.24 -21.67
N VAL A 807 21.02 2.94 -22.92
CA VAL A 807 20.75 3.81 -24.07
C VAL A 807 19.33 3.57 -24.60
N PRO A 808 18.52 4.63 -24.84
CA PRO A 808 17.21 4.49 -25.45
C PRO A 808 17.24 3.78 -26.80
N THR A 809 16.17 3.03 -27.10
CA THR A 809 16.06 2.30 -28.36
C THR A 809 16.04 3.28 -29.54
N GLY A 810 16.99 3.14 -30.47
CA GLY A 810 17.10 4.00 -31.66
C GLY A 810 18.16 5.10 -31.56
N ILE A 811 18.82 5.26 -30.41
CA ILE A 811 19.98 6.13 -30.24
C ILE A 811 21.26 5.27 -30.15
N GLN A 812 22.32 5.67 -30.83
CA GLN A 812 23.63 5.06 -30.77
C GLN A 812 24.34 5.44 -29.47
N THR A 813 25.06 4.50 -28.86
CA THR A 813 25.80 4.72 -27.61
C THR A 813 26.79 5.87 -27.68
N HIS A 814 27.37 6.13 -28.86
CA HIS A 814 28.29 7.25 -29.07
C HIS A 814 27.57 8.60 -28.94
N THR A 815 26.45 8.77 -29.64
CA THR A 815 25.59 9.96 -29.59
C THR A 815 25.10 10.19 -28.16
N TRP A 816 24.60 9.14 -27.50
CA TRP A 816 24.12 9.19 -26.11
C TRP A 816 25.14 9.78 -25.14
N LYS A 817 26.40 9.33 -25.22
CA LYS A 817 27.49 9.79 -24.34
C LYS A 817 27.90 11.25 -24.55
N GLN A 818 27.52 11.87 -25.66
CA GLN A 818 27.82 13.28 -25.96
C GLN A 818 26.72 14.24 -25.53
N LEU A 819 25.52 13.73 -25.27
CA LEU A 819 24.39 14.53 -24.80
C LEU A 819 24.61 15.06 -23.39
N ALA A 820 24.10 16.26 -23.13
CA ALA A 820 24.06 16.84 -21.78
C ALA A 820 23.11 16.04 -20.86
N PRO A 821 23.29 16.09 -19.53
CA PRO A 821 22.39 15.41 -18.59
C PRO A 821 20.91 15.71 -18.84
N GLU A 822 20.56 16.96 -19.09
CA GLU A 822 19.19 17.42 -19.34
C GLU A 822 18.60 16.83 -20.63
N GLU A 823 19.43 16.65 -21.66
CA GLU A 823 19.03 16.03 -22.92
C GLU A 823 18.78 14.53 -22.73
N ARG A 824 19.65 13.85 -21.97
CA ARG A 824 19.46 12.43 -21.62
C ARG A 824 18.19 12.23 -20.81
N PHE A 825 17.96 13.08 -19.81
CA PHE A 825 16.74 13.07 -19.01
C PHE A 825 15.49 13.23 -19.88
N TYR A 826 15.48 14.20 -20.80
CA TYR A 826 14.33 14.43 -21.65
C TYR A 826 14.06 13.25 -22.59
N LEU A 827 15.09 12.73 -23.27
CA LEU A 827 14.92 11.62 -24.22
C LEU A 827 14.51 10.32 -23.54
N LYS A 828 15.14 9.98 -22.40
CA LYS A 828 14.80 8.80 -21.61
C LYS A 828 13.43 8.97 -20.94
N GLY A 829 13.08 10.19 -20.55
CA GLY A 829 11.75 10.56 -20.07
C GLY A 829 10.65 10.31 -21.12
N LEU A 830 10.91 10.58 -22.40
CA LEU A 830 9.97 10.25 -23.48
C LEU A 830 9.84 8.73 -23.71
N GLU A 831 10.92 7.97 -23.51
CA GLU A 831 10.88 6.50 -23.62
C GLU A 831 9.97 5.90 -22.54
N ILE A 832 10.13 6.29 -21.26
CA ILE A 832 9.26 5.81 -20.18
C ILE A 832 7.80 6.21 -20.39
N GLU A 833 7.57 7.44 -20.86
CA GLU A 833 6.22 7.92 -21.17
C GLU A 833 5.58 7.06 -22.27
N SER A 834 6.37 6.67 -23.28
CA SER A 834 5.92 5.79 -24.37
C SER A 834 5.55 4.38 -23.91
N HIS A 835 6.06 3.93 -22.78
CA HIS A 835 5.67 2.69 -22.11
C HIS A 835 4.47 2.86 -21.14
N GLY A 836 3.87 4.05 -21.07
CA GLY A 836 2.70 4.35 -20.24
C GLY A 836 3.02 4.75 -18.80
N GLU A 837 4.27 5.12 -18.49
CA GLU A 837 4.69 5.56 -17.17
C GLU A 837 4.47 7.08 -16.97
N HIS A 838 3.51 7.43 -16.11
CA HIS A 838 3.10 8.81 -15.85
C HIS A 838 3.26 9.25 -14.39
N ARG A 839 4.00 8.47 -13.58
CA ARG A 839 4.19 8.75 -12.15
C ARG A 839 5.33 9.74 -11.94
N ASN A 840 5.11 10.80 -11.17
CA ASN A 840 6.12 11.84 -10.91
C ASN A 840 7.43 11.27 -10.33
N GLY A 841 7.32 10.28 -9.44
CA GLY A 841 8.47 9.61 -8.83
C GLY A 841 9.45 9.02 -9.85
N ALA A 842 8.96 8.45 -10.96
CA ALA A 842 9.82 7.88 -11.99
C ALA A 842 10.72 8.94 -12.65
N TYR A 843 10.16 10.11 -12.96
CA TYR A 843 10.92 11.24 -13.52
C TYR A 843 11.88 11.84 -12.48
N GLN A 844 11.49 11.86 -11.21
CA GLN A 844 12.40 12.35 -10.15
C GLN A 844 13.63 11.46 -9.98
N GLU A 845 13.46 10.14 -9.98
CA GLU A 845 14.60 9.21 -9.89
C GLU A 845 15.45 9.23 -11.15
N LEU A 846 14.83 9.41 -12.32
CA LEU A 846 15.56 9.61 -13.57
C LEU A 846 16.42 10.88 -13.53
N ALA A 847 15.87 12.00 -13.05
CA ALA A 847 16.61 13.24 -12.88
C ALA A 847 17.77 13.08 -11.90
N ARG A 848 17.57 12.38 -10.77
CA ARG A 848 18.63 12.05 -9.82
C ARG A 848 19.74 11.22 -10.45
N GLY A 849 19.39 10.21 -11.25
CA GLY A 849 20.37 9.34 -11.92
C GLY A 849 21.29 10.10 -12.88
N PHE A 850 20.78 11.14 -13.54
CA PHE A 850 21.59 12.05 -14.36
C PHE A 850 22.20 13.23 -13.58
N GLY A 851 21.92 13.37 -12.28
CA GLY A 851 22.46 14.45 -11.44
C GLY A 851 21.76 15.81 -11.61
N ILE A 852 20.53 15.84 -12.10
CA ILE A 852 19.77 17.07 -12.41
C ILE A 852 18.92 17.48 -11.20
N ARG A 853 19.06 18.74 -10.78
CA ARG A 853 18.26 19.32 -9.68
C ARG A 853 16.99 20.01 -10.17
N GLU A 854 17.05 20.67 -11.32
CA GLU A 854 15.93 21.42 -11.90
C GLU A 854 15.47 20.80 -13.22
N TYR A 855 14.44 19.96 -13.16
CA TYR A 855 13.85 19.29 -14.33
C TYR A 855 12.38 19.64 -14.57
N LYS A 856 11.73 20.28 -13.59
CA LYS A 856 10.31 20.66 -13.64
C LYS A 856 9.98 21.58 -14.82
N ASN A 857 10.95 22.39 -15.25
CA ASN A 857 10.81 23.29 -16.38
C ASN A 857 10.64 22.58 -17.73
N MET A 858 10.77 21.24 -17.78
CA MET A 858 10.54 20.39 -18.95
C MET A 858 9.21 19.60 -18.88
N GLN A 859 8.48 19.66 -17.76
CA GLN A 859 7.22 18.92 -17.56
C GLN A 859 6.00 19.76 -17.97
N ALA A 860 5.00 19.12 -18.58
CA ALA A 860 3.74 19.78 -18.97
C ALA A 860 2.66 19.71 -17.88
N SER A 861 2.72 18.69 -17.02
CA SER A 861 1.79 18.47 -15.93
C SER A 861 2.53 17.87 -14.74
N GLU A 862 2.33 18.49 -13.57
CA GLU A 862 2.86 17.99 -12.29
C GLU A 862 1.81 17.16 -11.52
N LYS A 863 0.61 16.96 -12.09
CA LYS A 863 -0.45 16.17 -11.45
C LYS A 863 0.01 14.72 -11.32
N ALA A 864 -0.24 14.13 -10.14
CA ALA A 864 0.09 12.74 -9.86
C ALA A 864 -0.53 11.80 -10.89
N ASN A 865 0.25 10.82 -11.36
CA ASN A 865 -0.11 9.84 -12.40
C ASN A 865 -0.56 10.46 -13.73
N GLN A 866 -0.23 11.73 -13.95
CA GLN A 866 -0.40 12.49 -15.18
C GLN A 866 0.87 13.28 -15.49
N THR A 867 2.01 12.85 -14.95
CA THR A 867 3.31 13.45 -15.24
C THR A 867 3.71 13.08 -16.65
N ARG A 868 4.05 14.10 -17.43
CA ARG A 868 4.57 13.95 -18.79
C ARG A 868 5.48 15.10 -19.15
N LEU A 869 6.34 14.88 -20.13
CA LEU A 869 7.18 15.93 -20.68
C LEU A 869 6.40 16.82 -21.64
N MET A 870 6.83 18.07 -21.77
CA MET A 870 6.28 18.98 -22.78
C MET A 870 6.63 18.49 -24.17
N THR A 871 5.68 18.61 -25.10
CA THR A 871 5.95 18.38 -26.51
C THR A 871 6.70 19.57 -27.13
N ALA A 872 7.22 19.40 -28.36
CA ALA A 872 7.82 20.49 -29.12
C ALA A 872 6.86 21.71 -29.24
N THR A 873 5.60 21.47 -29.58
CA THR A 873 4.56 22.51 -29.69
C THR A 873 4.17 23.18 -28.38
N GLU A 874 4.37 22.52 -27.24
CA GLU A 874 4.13 23.09 -25.92
C GLU A 874 5.31 23.91 -25.42
N PHE A 875 6.54 23.52 -25.75
CA PHE A 875 7.72 24.31 -25.46
C PHE A 875 7.68 25.67 -26.16
N LYS A 876 7.24 25.75 -27.43
CA LYS A 876 7.30 26.99 -28.24
C LYS A 876 8.68 27.64 -28.10
N ASN A 877 8.76 28.91 -27.72
CA ASN A 877 10.02 29.63 -27.45
C ASN A 877 10.51 29.55 -25.98
N LYS A 878 9.81 28.81 -25.11
CA LYS A 878 10.12 28.72 -23.68
C LYS A 878 11.53 28.13 -23.45
N ASN A 879 12.31 28.75 -22.57
CA ASN A 879 13.68 28.35 -22.20
C ASN A 879 14.73 28.42 -23.34
N LEU A 880 14.46 29.03 -24.51
CA LEU A 880 15.49 29.20 -25.55
C LEU A 880 16.52 30.29 -25.21
N ASP A 881 16.13 31.26 -24.38
CA ASP A 881 17.00 32.39 -24.00
C ASP A 881 18.02 32.03 -22.91
N ASP A 882 17.90 30.85 -22.29
CA ASP A 882 18.84 30.35 -21.28
C ASP A 882 20.15 29.92 -21.95
N LYS A 883 21.21 30.71 -21.73
CA LYS A 883 22.56 30.45 -22.27
C LYS A 883 23.29 29.27 -21.62
N GLU A 884 22.69 28.65 -20.61
CA GLU A 884 23.23 27.49 -19.90
C GLU A 884 22.15 26.40 -19.74
N GLY A 885 22.56 25.14 -19.62
CA GLY A 885 21.66 24.00 -19.44
C GLY A 885 20.82 23.64 -20.68
N PHE A 886 19.61 23.12 -20.47
CA PHE A 886 18.73 22.60 -21.52
C PHE A 886 18.39 23.62 -22.61
N GLY A 887 18.34 24.92 -22.29
CA GLY A 887 17.99 25.98 -23.25
C GLY A 887 18.93 26.07 -24.43
N SER A 888 20.23 25.94 -24.16
CA SER A 888 21.32 25.98 -25.14
C SER A 888 21.58 24.65 -25.87
N SER A 889 20.81 23.60 -25.56
CA SER A 889 21.10 22.24 -25.99
C SER A 889 20.75 21.99 -27.47
N LEU A 890 21.37 20.97 -28.08
CA LEU A 890 21.05 20.58 -29.46
C LEU A 890 19.60 20.10 -29.54
N LEU A 891 19.18 19.27 -28.58
CA LEU A 891 17.83 18.74 -28.52
C LEU A 891 16.77 19.82 -28.40
N ARG A 892 16.98 20.86 -27.56
CA ARG A 892 16.04 21.96 -27.43
C ARG A 892 15.85 22.73 -28.73
N ASN A 893 16.94 22.94 -29.48
CA ASN A 893 16.92 23.55 -30.80
C ASN A 893 16.17 22.69 -31.83
N LEU A 894 16.30 21.36 -31.76
CA LEU A 894 15.51 20.44 -32.57
C LEU A 894 14.02 20.51 -32.23
N LEU A 895 13.66 20.55 -30.95
CA LEU A 895 12.26 20.72 -30.52
C LEU A 895 11.67 22.05 -31.02
N PHE A 896 12.45 23.13 -31.03
CA PHE A 896 11.99 24.39 -31.61
C PHE A 896 11.78 24.30 -33.12
N ALA A 897 12.71 23.67 -33.84
CA ALA A 897 12.59 23.46 -35.28
C ALA A 897 11.34 22.64 -35.62
N VAL A 898 11.04 21.58 -34.84
CA VAL A 898 9.81 20.79 -34.96
C VAL A 898 8.58 21.67 -34.76
N ASN A 899 8.55 22.50 -33.72
CA ASN A 899 7.45 23.44 -33.48
C ASN A 899 7.27 24.44 -34.65
N GLU A 900 8.34 24.99 -35.20
CA GLU A 900 8.24 25.91 -36.35
C GLU A 900 7.75 25.18 -37.62
N THR A 901 8.11 23.91 -37.82
CA THR A 901 7.53 23.10 -38.89
C THR A 901 6.05 22.82 -38.67
N VAL A 902 5.62 22.56 -37.43
CA VAL A 902 4.19 22.40 -37.11
C VAL A 902 3.41 23.71 -37.31
N LYS A 903 4.00 24.84 -36.93
CA LYS A 903 3.35 26.16 -36.96
C LYS A 903 3.16 26.70 -38.37
N ASN A 904 4.16 26.50 -39.23
CA ASN A 904 4.15 27.01 -40.61
C ASN A 904 3.69 25.96 -41.63
N GLU A 905 3.44 24.72 -41.19
CA GLU A 905 3.11 23.56 -42.05
C GLU A 905 4.15 23.27 -43.15
N GLU A 906 5.38 23.79 -42.99
CA GLU A 906 6.48 23.69 -43.94
C GLU A 906 7.80 23.35 -43.24
N THR A 907 8.60 22.47 -43.85
CA THR A 907 9.92 22.08 -43.30
C THR A 907 10.98 23.17 -43.45
N SER A 908 10.76 24.13 -44.35
CA SER A 908 11.68 25.24 -44.64
C SER A 908 11.98 26.07 -43.39
N ALA A 909 10.96 26.42 -42.60
CA ALA A 909 11.11 27.25 -41.40
C ALA A 909 11.98 26.57 -40.32
N GLY A 910 11.68 25.30 -40.00
CA GLY A 910 12.47 24.53 -39.04
C GLY A 910 13.91 24.29 -39.51
N LYS A 911 14.13 24.05 -40.81
CA LYS A 911 15.47 23.90 -41.38
C LYS A 911 16.28 25.20 -41.34
N ILE A 912 15.66 26.34 -41.66
CA ILE A 912 16.30 27.65 -41.59
C ILE A 912 16.72 27.97 -40.16
N TRP A 913 15.88 27.65 -39.17
CA TRP A 913 16.24 27.79 -37.76
C TRP A 913 17.51 27.00 -37.42
N LEU A 914 17.54 25.69 -37.74
CA LEU A 914 18.70 24.85 -37.43
C LEU A 914 19.99 25.32 -38.10
N ARG A 915 19.92 25.80 -39.35
CA ARG A 915 21.07 26.38 -40.06
C ARG A 915 21.55 27.69 -39.42
N THR A 916 20.62 28.52 -38.97
CA THR A 916 20.93 29.84 -38.41
C THR A 916 21.55 29.71 -37.02
N GLU A 917 20.93 28.90 -36.16
CA GLU A 917 21.32 28.78 -34.75
C GLU A 917 22.57 27.92 -34.56
N LEU A 918 22.68 26.79 -35.27
CA LEU A 918 23.85 25.91 -35.15
C LEU A 918 25.02 26.36 -36.04
N GLY A 919 24.79 27.25 -37.01
CA GLY A 919 25.80 27.77 -37.93
C GLY A 919 26.65 26.66 -38.58
N GLN A 920 27.97 26.73 -38.42
CA GLN A 920 28.89 25.70 -38.93
C GLN A 920 28.71 24.33 -38.25
N GLN A 921 28.20 24.29 -37.01
CA GLN A 921 27.98 23.02 -36.30
C GLN A 921 26.82 22.21 -36.89
N TYR A 922 25.90 22.84 -37.65
CA TYR A 922 24.81 22.14 -38.33
C TYR A 922 25.33 20.99 -39.22
N TRP A 923 26.38 21.26 -40.00
CA TRP A 923 26.96 20.26 -40.89
C TRP A 923 27.75 19.20 -40.12
N ASN A 924 28.49 19.61 -39.09
CA ASN A 924 29.30 18.69 -38.28
C ASN A 924 28.41 17.72 -37.47
N LYS A 925 27.27 18.19 -36.96
CA LYS A 925 26.32 17.41 -36.15
C LYS A 925 25.16 16.84 -36.96
N ARG A 926 25.19 16.91 -38.29
CA ARG A 926 24.09 16.50 -39.16
C ARG A 926 23.61 15.07 -38.90
N ARG A 927 24.55 14.14 -38.66
CA ARG A 927 24.24 12.73 -38.34
C ARG A 927 23.49 12.61 -37.00
N GLU A 928 23.94 13.33 -35.98
CA GLU A 928 23.29 13.38 -34.66
C GLU A 928 21.89 14.00 -34.74
N ILE A 929 21.73 15.07 -35.52
CA ILE A 929 20.44 15.73 -35.78
C ILE A 929 19.43 14.76 -36.39
N ILE A 930 19.83 14.02 -37.43
CA ILE A 930 18.97 13.03 -38.10
C ILE A 930 18.59 11.92 -37.11
N GLU A 931 19.54 11.45 -36.32
CA GLU A 931 19.33 10.39 -35.34
C GLU A 931 18.31 10.80 -34.26
N LEU A 932 18.48 11.98 -33.66
CA LEU A 932 17.55 12.51 -32.65
C LEU A 932 16.15 12.78 -33.23
N LEU A 933 16.05 13.31 -34.45
CA LEU A 933 14.76 13.53 -35.11
C LEU A 933 14.05 12.21 -35.47
N ARG A 934 14.80 11.17 -35.86
CA ARG A 934 14.24 9.82 -36.08
C ARG A 934 13.76 9.20 -34.78
N TYR A 935 14.48 9.39 -33.69
CA TYR A 935 14.03 8.96 -32.36
C TYR A 935 12.69 9.63 -31.99
N LEU A 936 12.59 10.96 -32.12
CA LEU A 936 11.33 11.71 -31.88
C LEU A 936 10.18 11.25 -32.79
N THR A 937 10.50 10.84 -34.02
CA THR A 937 9.51 10.24 -34.95
C THR A 937 8.95 8.93 -34.41
N GLY A 938 9.82 8.06 -33.86
CA GLY A 938 9.43 6.76 -33.31
C GLY A 938 8.51 6.87 -32.09
N ILE A 939 8.71 7.89 -31.25
CA ILE A 939 7.89 8.14 -30.04
C ILE A 939 6.40 8.30 -30.37
N GLY A 940 6.06 9.00 -31.46
CA GLY A 940 4.67 9.24 -31.87
C GLY A 940 3.94 8.02 -32.45
N MET A 941 4.62 6.88 -32.63
CA MET A 941 4.00 5.63 -33.09
C MET A 941 3.39 4.80 -31.95
N SER A 942 3.72 5.10 -30.69
CA SER A 942 3.14 4.41 -29.53
C SER A 942 1.70 4.84 -29.27
N THR A 943 0.84 3.88 -28.88
CA THR A 943 -0.57 4.13 -28.56
C THR A 943 -0.75 5.01 -27.32
N SER A 944 0.19 5.01 -26.39
CA SER A 944 0.22 5.87 -25.20
C SER A 944 0.60 7.32 -25.50
N MET A 945 1.25 7.59 -26.65
CA MET A 945 1.81 8.90 -27.02
C MET A 945 0.94 9.66 -28.02
N ALA A 946 -0.38 9.53 -27.94
CA ALA A 946 -1.32 10.14 -28.90
C ALA A 946 -1.16 11.67 -29.04
N HIS A 947 -0.75 12.34 -27.96
CA HIS A 947 -0.53 13.79 -27.92
C HIS A 947 0.76 14.24 -28.64
N TRP A 948 1.71 13.33 -28.86
CA TRP A 948 2.97 13.58 -29.59
C TRP A 948 2.85 13.41 -31.11
N LYS A 949 1.74 12.84 -31.60
CA LYS A 949 1.58 12.45 -33.01
C LYS A 949 1.87 13.57 -34.00
N LYS A 950 1.38 14.79 -33.72
CA LYS A 950 1.57 15.97 -34.58
C LYS A 950 3.04 16.39 -34.67
N ASP A 951 3.73 16.39 -33.53
CA ASP A 951 5.14 16.75 -33.42
C ASP A 951 6.05 15.68 -34.04
N ALA A 952 5.71 14.39 -33.88
CA ALA A 952 6.41 13.27 -34.50
C ALA A 952 6.30 13.28 -36.02
N ASP A 953 5.13 13.63 -36.57
CA ASP A 953 4.96 13.81 -38.02
C ASP A 953 5.81 14.96 -38.56
N ALA A 954 5.88 16.08 -37.85
CA ALA A 954 6.76 17.20 -38.23
C ALA A 954 8.25 16.84 -38.11
N ALA A 955 8.65 16.10 -37.07
CA ALA A 955 10.00 15.57 -36.93
C ALA A 955 10.37 14.67 -38.12
N ARG A 956 9.47 13.78 -38.55
CA ARG A 956 9.63 12.92 -39.74
C ARG A 956 9.85 13.72 -41.02
N LEU A 957 9.08 14.78 -41.22
CA LEU A 957 9.24 15.67 -42.37
C LEU A 957 10.59 16.42 -42.32
N LEU A 958 11.02 16.87 -41.14
CA LEU A 958 12.33 17.49 -40.94
C LEU A 958 13.49 16.54 -41.17
N VAL A 959 13.39 15.25 -40.79
CA VAL A 959 14.39 14.22 -41.14
C VAL A 959 14.62 14.23 -42.65
N GLY A 960 13.55 14.11 -43.44
CA GLY A 960 13.65 14.13 -44.90
C GLY A 960 14.23 15.44 -45.45
N ALA A 961 13.90 16.58 -44.84
CA ALA A 961 14.42 17.88 -45.25
C ALA A 961 15.93 18.06 -44.94
N VAL A 962 16.41 17.51 -43.83
CA VAL A 962 17.83 17.55 -43.42
C VAL A 962 18.66 16.50 -44.17
N GLU A 963 18.09 15.32 -44.49
CA GLU A 963 18.74 14.27 -45.29
C GLU A 963 18.97 14.69 -46.75
N ASN A 964 18.03 15.44 -47.32
CA ASN A 964 18.14 15.97 -48.69
C ASN A 964 18.79 17.36 -48.76
N ASP A 965 19.35 17.83 -47.64
CA ASP A 965 20.04 19.12 -47.58
C ASP A 965 21.48 18.97 -48.04
N HIS A 966 21.87 19.76 -49.05
CA HIS A 966 23.21 19.75 -49.62
C HIS A 966 23.82 21.16 -49.53
N ILE A 967 25.16 21.21 -49.54
CA ILE A 967 25.94 22.45 -49.59
C ILE A 967 25.91 23.00 -51.01
#